data_AF-A0A1J5SNT7-F1
#
_entry.id   AF-A0A1J5SNT7-F1
#
_cell.length_a   1.000
_cell.length_b   1.000
_cell.length_c   1.000
_cell.angle_alpha   90.00
_cell.angle_beta   90.00
_cell.angle_gamma   90.00
#
_symmetry.space_group_name_H-M   'P 1'
#
loop_
_entity.id
_entity.type
_entity.pdbx_description
1 polymer ?
#
loop_
_entity_poly.entity_id
_entity_poly.type
_entity_poly.pdbx_seq_one_letter_code
_entity_poly.pdbx_strand_id
1 'polypeptide(L)'
;MAEEEEKIEPTLTGMPAEVLIRRHSQFLIVLTFCLFLGWYTFALFLIAWITGARWADNEGYLERNNMELVWGRSFLMWRTDWGKDFIEKISRYKLFWRKVGDVWVVTVFFIMIFMFFLLVWQATLAWQIPKSASVSPKMMIGLPGLNPVIPLWYGILALVIAMVVHEFSHGILSRVANVKVKALGLLMFFFPVGAFVEPDEEEMKSMKKWERMRLYAAGPGSNMVIAIIFSFLFSSVMVASLEPSSDGVLSANVVLDYGGEEAGLEPWMLITEVNDQIVSNSEDFSNVMNETYAGQVVNVSVLNKGNPETYQVTLSDKGSYYLKYYPDAYETWMSGKGFMGIAVVNPEVIADSLSNPGSSGGNMLQYITLPFQKLQPFPEHFTSLFAPTGLVGVIPDSTFWILANSFYWIFWLNLMVGLTNALPAVPLDGGFIFADGVTGMLGKVRSSMTAERKEEIVDRLVSLLAITVLFLIIWQLVGPRLVGTEPVTLNADIDASITKGWSDEIIEFDASGSEGAFVTYEWDFGDGNTAVGEKVQHNWSQGGLYFVVLTATDAEDRQSVAFQEIRINHKENGEGEVDGGDEEIISSTINPYVKNIHFYINLTGQNGLVGIESDITLTITSPSGVIFEESYSLANNEQLFVEEEVIGGDMVGDWEIILESNDPVSDFAYNYNWETYFQDSA
;
A
#
# COMPACT_ATOMS: atom_id res chain seq x y z
N MET A 1 -10.74 76.20 -48.61
CA MET A 1 -11.41 75.66 -47.41
C MET A 1 -11.77 74.23 -47.77
N ALA A 2 -10.89 73.24 -47.61
CA ALA A 2 -10.27 72.79 -46.36
C ALA A 2 -11.36 72.46 -45.33
N GLU A 3 -11.70 71.18 -45.26
CA GLU A 3 -11.98 70.52 -43.99
C GLU A 3 -11.34 69.12 -44.07
N GLU A 4 -10.48 68.88 -43.08
CA GLU A 4 -9.50 67.81 -42.96
C GLU A 4 -10.12 66.49 -42.52
N GLU A 5 -9.36 65.43 -42.81
CA GLU A 5 -9.53 64.04 -42.41
C GLU A 5 -9.84 63.86 -40.92
N GLU A 6 -10.98 63.25 -40.59
CA GLU A 6 -11.13 62.57 -39.31
C GLU A 6 -10.60 61.13 -39.45
N LYS A 7 -9.34 60.98 -39.04
CA LYS A 7 -8.61 59.73 -38.97
C LYS A 7 -9.22 58.86 -37.85
N ILE A 8 -10.08 57.92 -38.20
CA ILE A 8 -10.59 56.92 -37.27
C ILE A 8 -9.44 55.96 -36.93
N GLU A 9 -8.89 56.10 -35.73
CA GLU A 9 -7.88 55.18 -35.18
C GLU A 9 -8.47 53.77 -34.92
N PRO A 10 -7.68 52.70 -35.08
CA PRO A 10 -8.15 51.34 -34.89
C PRO A 10 -8.28 51.04 -33.38
N THR A 11 -9.50 51.15 -32.85
CA THR A 11 -9.81 50.65 -31.51
C THR A 11 -9.98 49.13 -31.57
N LEU A 12 -9.08 48.40 -30.89
CA LEU A 12 -9.14 46.94 -30.78
C LEU A 12 -10.53 46.52 -30.27
N THR A 13 -11.34 45.96 -31.17
CA THR A 13 -12.56 45.15 -31.00
C THR A 13 -13.95 45.77 -31.24
N GLY A 14 -14.16 47.09 -31.23
CA GLY A 14 -15.42 47.72 -31.70
C GLY A 14 -16.77 47.10 -31.21
N MET A 15 -16.78 46.33 -30.11
CA MET A 15 -17.92 45.55 -29.66
C MET A 15 -18.45 46.09 -28.31
N PRO A 16 -19.77 46.15 -28.10
CA PRO A 16 -20.35 46.55 -26.81
C PRO A 16 -19.86 45.65 -25.66
N ALA A 17 -19.63 46.23 -24.47
CA ALA A 17 -19.11 45.51 -23.29
C ALA A 17 -19.97 44.28 -22.90
N GLU A 18 -21.28 44.35 -23.09
CA GLU A 18 -22.21 43.23 -22.87
C GLU A 18 -21.96 42.06 -23.82
N VAL A 19 -21.56 42.32 -25.06
CA VAL A 19 -21.20 41.29 -26.04
C VAL A 19 -19.86 40.66 -25.66
N LEU A 20 -18.90 41.46 -25.19
CA LEU A 20 -17.60 41.00 -24.71
C LEU A 20 -17.74 40.10 -23.46
N ILE A 21 -18.55 40.53 -22.49
CA ILE A 21 -18.85 39.77 -21.27
C ILE A 21 -19.59 38.48 -21.61
N ARG A 22 -20.57 38.51 -22.53
CA ARG A 22 -21.30 37.30 -22.95
C ARG A 22 -20.44 36.34 -23.77
N ARG A 23 -19.48 36.83 -24.56
CA ARG A 23 -18.50 36.02 -25.30
C ARG A 23 -17.41 35.42 -24.41
N HIS A 24 -17.16 35.98 -23.23
CA HIS A 24 -16.03 35.60 -22.38
C HIS A 24 -16.43 35.13 -20.98
N SER A 25 -17.73 35.10 -20.66
CA SER A 25 -18.24 34.70 -19.34
C SER A 25 -17.77 33.30 -18.93
N GLN A 26 -17.83 32.32 -19.83
CA GLN A 26 -17.35 30.95 -19.56
C GLN A 26 -15.85 30.92 -19.26
N PHE A 27 -15.05 31.68 -20.02
CA PHE A 27 -13.61 31.79 -19.79
C PHE A 27 -13.31 32.49 -18.45
N LEU A 28 -14.00 33.59 -18.14
CA LEU A 28 -13.84 34.32 -16.89
C LEU A 28 -14.26 33.47 -15.69
N ILE A 29 -15.31 32.66 -15.79
CA ILE A 29 -15.73 31.72 -14.73
C ILE A 29 -14.66 30.67 -14.49
N VAL A 30 -14.16 30.00 -15.55
CA VAL A 30 -13.10 28.99 -15.42
C VAL A 30 -11.81 29.60 -14.88
N LEU A 31 -11.43 30.78 -15.36
CA LEU A 31 -10.24 31.49 -14.90
C LEU A 31 -10.36 31.87 -13.41
N THR A 32 -11.51 32.41 -13.00
CA THR A 32 -11.78 32.76 -11.60
C THR A 32 -11.78 31.52 -10.71
N PHE A 33 -12.33 30.40 -11.19
CA PHE A 33 -12.29 29.11 -10.49
C PHE A 33 -10.86 28.56 -10.35
N CYS A 34 -10.04 28.65 -11.40
CA CYS A 34 -8.62 28.27 -11.33
C CYS A 34 -7.86 29.13 -10.32
N LEU A 35 -8.08 30.46 -10.32
CA LEU A 35 -7.46 31.37 -9.37
C LEU A 35 -7.92 31.10 -7.93
N PHE A 36 -9.20 30.79 -7.73
CA PHE A 36 -9.76 30.39 -6.43
C PHE A 36 -9.12 29.10 -5.90
N LEU A 37 -8.85 28.12 -6.77
CA LEU A 37 -8.17 26.88 -6.42
C LEU A 37 -6.63 27.02 -6.28
N GLY A 38 -6.08 28.22 -6.46
CA GLY A 38 -4.63 28.48 -6.39
C GLY A 38 -3.84 28.04 -7.62
N TRP A 39 -4.50 27.76 -8.75
CA TRP A 39 -3.88 27.26 -9.98
C TRP A 39 -3.33 28.40 -10.85
N TYR A 40 -2.45 29.24 -10.30
CA TYR A 40 -1.97 30.46 -10.96
C TYR A 40 -1.20 30.20 -12.26
N THR A 41 -0.34 29.18 -12.27
CA THR A 41 0.44 28.79 -13.47
C THR A 41 -0.48 28.29 -14.58
N PHE A 42 -1.44 27.43 -14.25
CA PHE A 42 -2.45 26.98 -15.20
C PHE A 42 -3.32 28.13 -15.71
N ALA A 43 -3.70 29.07 -14.84
CA ALA A 43 -4.46 30.26 -15.22
C ALA A 43 -3.68 31.14 -16.22
N LEU A 44 -2.37 31.35 -16.02
CA LEU A 44 -1.51 32.07 -16.97
C LEU A 44 -1.42 31.35 -18.32
N PHE A 45 -1.20 30.03 -18.32
CA PHE A 45 -1.21 29.22 -19.53
C PHE A 45 -2.55 29.29 -20.26
N LEU A 46 -3.65 29.24 -19.52
CA LEU A 46 -5.00 29.31 -20.04
C LEU A 46 -5.26 30.66 -20.74
N ILE A 47 -4.81 31.76 -20.13
CA ILE A 47 -4.86 33.10 -20.73
C ILE A 47 -4.05 33.12 -22.03
N ALA A 48 -2.78 32.68 -21.99
CA ALA A 48 -1.89 32.69 -23.15
C ALA A 48 -2.44 31.83 -24.30
N TRP A 49 -2.94 30.64 -24.01
CA TRP A 49 -3.55 29.74 -25.00
C TRP A 49 -4.78 30.37 -25.65
N ILE A 50 -5.75 30.83 -24.85
CA ILE A 50 -7.01 31.34 -25.38
C ILE A 50 -6.80 32.65 -26.14
N THR A 51 -5.93 33.53 -25.67
CA THR A 51 -5.58 34.76 -26.39
C THR A 51 -4.84 34.46 -27.69
N GLY A 52 -3.83 33.59 -27.67
CA GLY A 52 -3.08 33.18 -28.86
C GLY A 52 -3.94 32.48 -29.91
N ALA A 53 -4.78 31.52 -29.49
CA ALA A 53 -5.67 30.79 -30.39
C ALA A 53 -6.69 31.73 -31.06
N ARG A 54 -7.27 32.67 -30.30
CA ARG A 54 -8.21 33.65 -30.85
C ARG A 54 -7.55 34.69 -31.74
N TRP A 55 -6.32 35.10 -31.41
CA TRP A 55 -5.52 35.95 -32.30
C TRP A 55 -5.27 35.23 -33.63
N ALA A 56 -4.85 33.96 -33.59
CA ALA A 56 -4.62 33.16 -34.79
C ALA A 56 -5.90 32.97 -35.63
N ASP A 57 -7.06 32.80 -34.99
CA ASP A 57 -8.38 32.72 -35.65
C ASP A 57 -8.74 34.04 -36.34
N ASN A 58 -8.59 35.17 -35.64
CA ASN A 58 -8.94 36.48 -36.17
C ASN A 58 -8.05 36.92 -37.34
N GLU A 59 -6.76 36.53 -37.34
CA GLU A 59 -5.82 36.77 -38.45
C GLU A 59 -6.01 35.77 -39.62
N GLY A 60 -6.94 34.82 -39.49
CA GLY A 60 -7.23 33.81 -40.52
C GLY A 60 -6.15 32.74 -40.67
N TYR A 61 -5.21 32.61 -39.72
CA TYR A 61 -4.19 31.55 -39.76
C TYR A 61 -4.80 30.16 -39.59
N LEU A 62 -5.87 30.04 -38.79
CA LEU A 62 -6.53 28.75 -38.54
C LEU A 62 -7.27 28.24 -39.78
N GLU A 63 -8.09 29.08 -40.40
CA GLU A 63 -8.87 28.73 -41.59
C GLU A 63 -7.96 28.29 -42.75
N ARG A 64 -6.81 28.96 -42.93
CA ARG A 64 -5.79 28.59 -43.94
C ARG A 64 -5.22 27.18 -43.75
N ASN A 65 -5.26 26.65 -42.53
CA ASN A 65 -4.73 25.33 -42.17
C ASN A 65 -5.83 24.28 -41.90
N ASN A 66 -7.07 24.53 -42.35
CA ASN A 66 -8.24 23.69 -42.08
C ASN A 66 -8.48 23.47 -40.58
N MET A 67 -8.20 24.50 -39.78
CA MET A 67 -8.47 24.52 -38.35
C MET A 67 -9.58 25.52 -38.04
N GLU A 68 -10.44 25.17 -37.10
CA GLU A 68 -11.52 26.04 -36.62
C GLU A 68 -11.57 26.03 -35.09
N LEU A 69 -11.98 27.15 -34.51
CA LEU A 69 -12.21 27.24 -33.06
C LEU A 69 -13.63 26.83 -32.70
N VAL A 70 -13.75 25.86 -31.79
CA VAL A 70 -15.02 25.30 -31.33
C VAL A 70 -15.21 25.53 -29.83
N TRP A 71 -16.43 25.30 -29.35
CA TRP A 71 -16.79 25.33 -27.92
C TRP A 71 -16.36 26.63 -27.22
N GLY A 72 -16.94 27.76 -27.64
CA GLY A 72 -16.67 29.07 -27.04
C GLY A 72 -15.32 29.69 -27.43
N ARG A 73 -14.73 29.23 -28.55
CA ARG A 73 -13.41 29.65 -29.06
C ARG A 73 -12.25 29.36 -28.11
N SER A 74 -12.25 28.15 -27.56
CA SER A 74 -11.21 27.68 -26.62
C SER A 74 -10.52 26.41 -27.10
N PHE A 75 -11.21 25.57 -27.87
CA PHE A 75 -10.68 24.34 -28.45
C PHE A 75 -10.45 24.53 -29.95
N LEU A 76 -9.36 23.95 -30.43
CA LEU A 76 -8.95 23.98 -31.83
C LEU A 76 -9.31 22.64 -32.46
N MET A 77 -10.24 22.63 -33.42
CA MET A 77 -10.55 21.46 -34.22
C MET A 77 -9.77 21.53 -35.51
N TRP A 78 -8.90 20.55 -35.73
CA TRP A 78 -8.12 20.42 -36.94
C TRP A 78 -8.69 19.31 -37.81
N ARG A 79 -9.23 19.68 -38.97
CA ARG A 79 -9.76 18.74 -39.97
C ARG A 79 -8.66 18.36 -40.96
N THR A 80 -8.52 17.07 -41.20
CA THR A 80 -7.50 16.52 -42.09
C THR A 80 -8.03 15.34 -42.90
N ASP A 81 -7.45 15.15 -44.08
CA ASP A 81 -7.62 13.94 -44.89
C ASP A 81 -6.53 12.90 -44.59
N TRP A 82 -5.55 13.27 -43.76
CA TRP A 82 -4.45 12.41 -43.36
C TRP A 82 -4.97 11.19 -42.60
N GLY A 83 -4.80 10.01 -43.20
CA GLY A 83 -5.29 8.74 -42.68
C GLY A 83 -6.41 8.10 -43.51
N LYS A 84 -7.10 8.85 -44.39
CA LYS A 84 -8.18 8.29 -45.23
C LYS A 84 -7.69 7.16 -46.14
N ASP A 85 -6.55 7.35 -46.80
CA ASP A 85 -5.95 6.31 -47.66
C ASP A 85 -5.54 5.06 -46.87
N PHE A 86 -5.09 5.24 -45.63
CA PHE A 86 -4.75 4.14 -44.74
C PHE A 86 -6.01 3.35 -44.35
N ILE A 87 -7.08 4.04 -43.96
CA ILE A 87 -8.38 3.42 -43.69
C ILE A 87 -8.90 2.70 -44.95
N GLU A 88 -8.81 3.31 -46.13
CA GLU A 88 -9.25 2.69 -47.39
C GLU A 88 -8.40 1.47 -47.75
N LYS A 89 -7.10 1.46 -47.43
CA LYS A 89 -6.21 0.31 -47.64
C LYS A 89 -6.55 -0.84 -46.70
N ILE A 90 -6.75 -0.57 -45.41
CA ILE A 90 -7.02 -1.60 -44.39
C ILE A 90 -8.44 -2.18 -44.52
N SER A 91 -9.42 -1.34 -44.83
CA SER A 91 -10.83 -1.74 -44.97
C SER A 91 -11.12 -2.64 -46.19
N ARG A 92 -10.14 -2.83 -47.10
CA ARG A 92 -10.27 -3.75 -48.25
C ARG A 92 -10.60 -5.18 -47.82
N TYR A 93 -10.09 -5.60 -46.66
CA TYR A 93 -10.32 -6.94 -46.09
C TYR A 93 -11.68 -7.03 -45.39
N LYS A 94 -12.77 -6.77 -46.11
CA LYS A 94 -14.12 -6.63 -45.54
C LYS A 94 -14.58 -7.84 -44.72
N LEU A 95 -14.27 -9.06 -45.17
CA LEU A 95 -14.68 -10.28 -44.47
C LEU A 95 -13.99 -10.41 -43.10
N PHE A 96 -12.70 -10.07 -43.03
CA PHE A 96 -11.92 -10.08 -41.79
C PHE A 96 -12.52 -9.09 -40.78
N TRP A 97 -12.67 -7.83 -41.18
CA TRP A 97 -13.20 -6.78 -40.31
C TRP A 97 -14.65 -7.01 -39.87
N ARG A 98 -15.48 -7.64 -40.70
CA ARG A 98 -16.83 -8.04 -40.29
C ARG A 98 -16.81 -9.08 -39.17
N LYS A 99 -15.93 -10.08 -39.26
CA LYS A 99 -15.76 -11.09 -38.20
C LYS A 99 -15.19 -10.49 -36.92
N VAL A 100 -14.21 -9.60 -37.04
CA VAL A 100 -13.66 -8.85 -35.90
C VAL A 100 -14.76 -8.02 -35.23
N GLY A 101 -15.54 -7.27 -36.02
CA GLY A 101 -16.69 -6.51 -35.53
C GLY A 101 -17.74 -7.39 -34.85
N ASP A 102 -18.00 -8.61 -35.37
CA ASP A 102 -18.91 -9.57 -34.72
C ASP A 102 -18.42 -9.96 -33.32
N VAL A 103 -17.12 -10.27 -33.20
CA VAL A 103 -16.50 -10.56 -31.90
C VAL A 103 -16.61 -9.35 -30.98
N TRP A 104 -16.27 -8.15 -31.45
CA TRP A 104 -16.34 -6.93 -30.65
C TRP A 104 -17.75 -6.62 -30.15
N VAL A 105 -18.78 -6.78 -30.97
CA VAL A 105 -20.17 -6.59 -30.51
C VAL A 105 -20.49 -7.52 -29.33
N VAL A 106 -20.14 -8.80 -29.44
CA VAL A 106 -20.39 -9.78 -28.37
C VAL A 106 -19.58 -9.45 -27.12
N THR A 107 -18.29 -9.12 -27.28
CA THR A 107 -17.41 -8.72 -26.17
C THR A 107 -17.94 -7.47 -25.45
N VAL A 108 -18.36 -6.45 -26.20
CA VAL A 108 -18.89 -5.20 -25.62
C VAL A 108 -20.20 -5.46 -24.86
N PHE A 109 -21.10 -6.32 -25.37
CA PHE A 109 -22.28 -6.72 -24.59
C PHE A 109 -21.93 -7.41 -23.27
N PHE A 110 -20.94 -8.30 -23.28
CA PHE A 110 -20.50 -8.97 -22.07
C PHE A 110 -19.93 -7.96 -21.07
N ILE A 111 -19.03 -7.07 -21.52
CA ILE A 111 -18.45 -6.00 -20.71
C ILE A 111 -19.53 -5.07 -20.17
N MET A 112 -20.49 -4.68 -20.99
CA MET A 112 -21.60 -3.80 -20.61
C MET A 112 -22.41 -4.38 -19.46
N ILE A 113 -22.79 -5.66 -19.56
CA ILE A 113 -23.54 -6.36 -18.51
C ILE A 113 -22.67 -6.47 -17.25
N PHE A 114 -21.42 -6.92 -17.40
CA PHE A 114 -20.48 -7.07 -16.31
C PHE A 114 -20.25 -5.76 -15.55
N MET A 115 -19.97 -4.67 -16.26
CA MET A 115 -19.74 -3.34 -15.69
C MET A 115 -20.98 -2.80 -14.98
N PHE A 116 -22.18 -3.00 -15.53
CA PHE A 116 -23.41 -2.60 -14.87
C PHE A 116 -23.58 -3.31 -13.52
N PHE A 117 -23.39 -4.64 -13.49
CA PHE A 117 -23.46 -5.40 -12.23
C PHE A 117 -22.36 -5.03 -11.25
N LEU A 118 -21.14 -4.78 -11.73
CA LEU A 118 -20.04 -4.28 -10.89
C LEU A 118 -20.39 -2.94 -10.24
N LEU A 119 -20.96 -1.99 -10.99
CA LEU A 119 -21.38 -0.70 -10.43
C LEU A 119 -22.48 -0.86 -9.37
N VAL A 120 -23.45 -1.75 -9.61
CA VAL A 120 -24.51 -2.06 -8.63
C VAL A 120 -23.92 -2.70 -7.37
N TRP A 121 -23.03 -3.68 -7.53
CA TRP A 121 -22.34 -4.33 -6.42
C TRP A 121 -21.51 -3.32 -5.60
N GLN A 122 -20.71 -2.48 -6.27
CA GLN A 122 -19.93 -1.44 -5.60
C GLN A 122 -20.83 -0.46 -4.85
N ALA A 123 -22.00 -0.13 -5.38
CA ALA A 123 -22.93 0.76 -4.69
C ALA A 123 -23.44 0.19 -3.36
N THR A 124 -23.55 -1.14 -3.23
CA THR A 124 -23.94 -1.80 -1.95
C THR A 124 -22.82 -1.79 -0.92
N LEU A 125 -21.55 -1.64 -1.33
CA LEU A 125 -20.42 -1.55 -0.40
C LEU A 125 -20.36 -0.21 0.34
N ALA A 126 -21.09 0.82 -0.12
CA ALA A 126 -21.06 2.16 0.48
C ALA A 126 -21.39 2.17 1.98
N TRP A 127 -22.21 1.23 2.46
CA TRP A 127 -22.57 1.09 3.87
C TRP A 127 -21.48 0.46 4.74
N GLN A 128 -20.47 -0.15 4.14
CA GLN A 128 -19.37 -0.83 4.85
C GLN A 128 -18.10 0.03 4.89
N ILE A 129 -18.03 1.07 4.05
CA ILE A 129 -16.84 1.91 3.93
C ILE A 129 -16.88 2.98 5.02
N PRO A 130 -15.84 3.12 5.86
CA PRO A 130 -15.74 4.19 6.85
C PRO A 130 -15.81 5.56 6.17
N LYS A 131 -16.51 6.52 6.78
CA LYS A 131 -16.65 7.89 6.23
C LYS A 131 -15.30 8.57 5.95
N SER A 132 -14.28 8.26 6.76
CA SER A 132 -12.90 8.76 6.62
C SER A 132 -12.19 8.25 5.36
N ALA A 133 -12.55 7.08 4.83
CA ALA A 133 -11.95 6.47 3.64
C ALA A 133 -12.60 6.92 2.31
N SER A 134 -13.46 7.95 2.35
CA SER A 134 -14.22 8.38 1.17
C SER A 134 -13.35 9.03 0.07
N VAL A 135 -13.49 8.55 -1.17
CA VAL A 135 -12.69 9.00 -2.32
C VAL A 135 -12.93 10.47 -2.65
N SER A 136 -11.86 11.25 -2.82
CA SER A 136 -11.93 12.67 -3.21
C SER A 136 -12.46 12.85 -4.64
N PRO A 137 -13.33 13.84 -4.91
CA PRO A 137 -13.80 14.14 -6.27
C PRO A 137 -12.70 14.38 -7.31
N LYS A 138 -11.51 14.84 -6.87
CA LYS A 138 -10.34 15.05 -7.77
C LYS A 138 -9.86 13.76 -8.44
N MET A 139 -10.09 12.60 -7.83
CA MET A 139 -9.64 11.29 -8.33
C MET A 139 -10.49 10.78 -9.52
N MET A 140 -11.67 11.36 -9.77
CA MET A 140 -12.59 10.89 -10.81
C MET A 140 -12.30 11.50 -12.19
N ILE A 141 -11.60 12.62 -12.24
CA ILE A 141 -11.28 13.28 -13.51
C ILE A 141 -10.19 12.48 -14.20
N GLY A 142 -10.50 11.82 -15.32
CA GLY A 142 -9.53 10.98 -16.06
C GLY A 142 -8.49 11.76 -16.89
N LEU A 143 -8.29 13.05 -16.61
CA LEU A 143 -7.35 13.89 -17.37
C LEU A 143 -5.95 13.84 -16.75
N PRO A 144 -4.89 13.55 -17.55
CA PRO A 144 -3.51 13.54 -17.09
C PRO A 144 -3.09 14.85 -16.42
N GLY A 145 -2.40 14.75 -15.28
CA GLY A 145 -1.92 15.90 -14.49
C GLY A 145 -2.97 16.63 -13.65
N LEU A 146 -4.27 16.47 -13.93
CA LEU A 146 -5.35 16.89 -13.03
C LEU A 146 -5.71 15.79 -12.04
N ASN A 147 -5.72 14.55 -12.52
CA ASN A 147 -5.74 13.38 -11.66
C ASN A 147 -4.35 13.18 -11.03
N PRO A 148 -4.20 13.16 -9.70
CA PRO A 148 -2.90 12.92 -9.08
C PRO A 148 -2.33 11.54 -9.38
N VAL A 149 -3.16 10.60 -9.84
CA VAL A 149 -2.76 9.24 -10.20
C VAL A 149 -2.21 9.14 -11.62
N ILE A 150 -2.67 9.99 -12.54
CA ILE A 150 -2.32 9.89 -13.97
C ILE A 150 -1.17 10.87 -14.27
N PRO A 151 0.06 10.38 -14.52
CA PRO A 151 1.21 11.21 -14.84
C PRO A 151 0.97 11.95 -16.15
N LEU A 152 1.38 13.21 -16.21
CA LEU A 152 1.06 14.09 -17.32
C LEU A 152 1.50 13.53 -18.68
N TRP A 153 2.78 13.21 -18.85
CA TRP A 153 3.33 12.87 -20.17
C TRP A 153 2.97 11.46 -20.64
N TYR A 154 3.11 10.45 -19.78
CA TYR A 154 2.68 9.09 -20.13
C TYR A 154 1.17 9.02 -20.33
N GLY A 155 0.40 9.75 -19.50
CA GLY A 155 -1.04 9.87 -19.64
C GLY A 155 -1.46 10.52 -20.97
N ILE A 156 -0.83 11.64 -21.37
CA ILE A 156 -1.12 12.28 -22.68
C ILE A 156 -0.79 11.32 -23.83
N LEU A 157 0.39 10.68 -23.81
CA LEU A 157 0.79 9.72 -24.84
C LEU A 157 -0.25 8.60 -25.00
N ALA A 158 -0.62 7.97 -23.88
CA ALA A 158 -1.55 6.86 -23.86
C ALA A 158 -2.98 7.28 -24.22
N LEU A 159 -3.42 8.47 -23.80
CA LEU A 159 -4.71 9.05 -24.18
C LEU A 159 -4.78 9.30 -25.70
N VAL A 160 -3.74 9.92 -26.28
CA VAL A 160 -3.66 10.14 -27.74
C VAL A 160 -3.75 8.82 -28.50
N ILE A 161 -2.99 7.81 -28.07
CA ILE A 161 -3.03 6.48 -28.70
C ILE A 161 -4.43 5.87 -28.57
N ALA A 162 -5.02 5.91 -27.38
CA ALA A 162 -6.35 5.35 -27.14
C ALA A 162 -7.41 5.99 -28.05
N MET A 163 -7.35 7.30 -28.23
CA MET A 163 -8.33 8.06 -29.01
C MET A 163 -8.12 7.90 -30.50
N VAL A 164 -6.87 7.95 -30.98
CA VAL A 164 -6.57 7.71 -32.39
C VAL A 164 -7.02 6.30 -32.78
N VAL A 165 -6.71 5.28 -31.98
CA VAL A 165 -7.13 3.90 -32.27
C VAL A 165 -8.65 3.76 -32.27
N HIS A 166 -9.32 4.35 -31.29
CA HIS A 166 -10.77 4.36 -31.18
C HIS A 166 -11.43 4.90 -32.45
N GLU A 167 -11.03 6.11 -32.83
CA GLU A 167 -11.61 6.86 -33.95
C GLU A 167 -11.28 6.22 -35.29
N PHE A 168 -10.01 5.81 -35.50
CA PHE A 168 -9.65 5.08 -36.72
C PHE A 168 -10.43 3.78 -36.88
N SER A 169 -10.75 3.10 -35.78
CA SER A 169 -11.54 1.87 -35.82
C SER A 169 -12.98 2.11 -36.28
N HIS A 170 -13.60 3.20 -35.82
CA HIS A 170 -14.88 3.67 -36.37
C HIS A 170 -14.78 3.89 -37.88
N GLY A 171 -13.75 4.62 -38.33
CA GLY A 171 -13.51 4.87 -39.76
C GLY A 171 -13.33 3.60 -40.59
N ILE A 172 -12.57 2.61 -40.09
CA ILE A 172 -12.39 1.32 -40.75
C ILE A 172 -13.72 0.60 -40.91
N LEU A 173 -14.53 0.50 -39.86
CA LEU A 173 -15.82 -0.18 -39.93
C LEU A 173 -16.88 0.60 -40.70
N SER A 174 -16.83 1.93 -40.73
CA SER A 174 -17.63 2.75 -41.66
C SER A 174 -17.35 2.36 -43.11
N ARG A 175 -16.07 2.31 -43.52
CA ARG A 175 -15.69 1.93 -44.89
C ARG A 175 -16.05 0.48 -45.22
N VAL A 176 -15.91 -0.45 -44.28
CA VAL A 176 -16.35 -1.85 -44.43
C VAL A 176 -17.86 -1.97 -44.62
N ALA A 177 -18.64 -1.09 -44.00
CA ALA A 177 -20.09 -0.94 -44.18
C ALA A 177 -20.49 -0.14 -45.43
N ASN A 178 -19.52 0.34 -46.21
CA ASN A 178 -19.69 1.24 -47.36
C ASN A 178 -20.23 2.64 -47.01
N VAL A 179 -20.10 3.07 -45.76
CA VAL A 179 -20.36 4.45 -45.34
C VAL A 179 -19.15 5.32 -45.69
N LYS A 180 -19.37 6.53 -46.19
CA LYS A 180 -18.30 7.50 -46.47
C LYS A 180 -17.77 8.13 -45.18
N VAL A 181 -16.46 8.36 -45.15
CA VAL A 181 -15.79 9.15 -44.10
C VAL A 181 -15.56 10.57 -44.63
N LYS A 182 -16.32 11.54 -44.12
CA LYS A 182 -16.31 12.94 -44.57
C LYS A 182 -15.04 13.65 -44.16
N ALA A 183 -14.64 13.52 -42.90
CA ALA A 183 -13.44 14.14 -42.36
C ALA A 183 -12.83 13.25 -41.27
N LEU A 184 -11.52 13.39 -41.09
CA LEU A 184 -10.79 12.97 -39.90
C LEU A 184 -10.31 14.23 -39.19
N GLY A 185 -9.99 14.13 -37.91
CA GLY A 185 -9.35 15.26 -37.25
C GLY A 185 -8.94 15.03 -35.82
N LEU A 186 -8.32 16.06 -35.28
CA LEU A 186 -7.95 16.15 -33.88
C LEU A 186 -8.65 17.35 -33.26
N LEU A 187 -9.25 17.15 -32.09
CA LEU A 187 -9.63 18.23 -31.21
C LEU A 187 -8.47 18.48 -30.26
N MET A 188 -7.95 19.68 -30.33
CA MET A 188 -6.79 20.13 -29.57
C MET A 188 -7.25 21.16 -28.55
N PHE A 189 -6.77 21.00 -27.33
CA PHE A 189 -6.57 22.13 -26.43
C PHE A 189 -5.06 22.44 -26.44
N PHE A 190 -4.43 22.70 -25.30
CA PHE A 190 -2.95 22.77 -25.27
C PHE A 190 -2.27 21.45 -25.65
N PHE A 191 -2.95 20.31 -25.47
CA PHE A 191 -2.60 18.99 -26.03
C PHE A 191 -3.80 18.38 -26.77
N PRO A 192 -3.63 17.29 -27.54
CA PRO A 192 -4.77 16.61 -28.16
C PRO A 192 -5.73 16.07 -27.10
N VAL A 193 -6.96 16.56 -27.09
CA VAL A 193 -8.04 16.18 -26.16
C VAL A 193 -9.11 15.33 -26.82
N GLY A 194 -9.12 15.28 -28.15
CA GLY A 194 -10.10 14.61 -29.03
C GLY A 194 -9.39 14.10 -30.29
N ALA A 195 -9.78 12.93 -30.76
CA ALA A 195 -9.70 12.60 -32.17
C ALA A 195 -11.15 12.44 -32.66
N PHE A 196 -11.40 12.55 -33.95
CA PHE A 196 -12.72 12.25 -34.48
C PHE A 196 -12.64 11.68 -35.90
N VAL A 197 -13.57 10.79 -36.19
CA VAL A 197 -13.96 10.41 -37.55
C VAL A 197 -15.41 10.78 -37.77
N GLU A 198 -15.68 11.51 -38.84
CA GLU A 198 -17.05 11.89 -39.22
C GLU A 198 -17.58 10.95 -40.34
N PRO A 199 -18.28 9.86 -40.00
CA PRO A 199 -19.04 9.08 -40.97
C PRO A 199 -20.26 9.86 -41.48
N ASP A 200 -20.74 9.52 -42.68
CA ASP A 200 -22.00 10.06 -43.19
C ASP A 200 -23.20 9.56 -42.37
N GLU A 201 -23.80 10.45 -41.57
CA GLU A 201 -24.91 10.12 -40.67
C GLU A 201 -26.17 9.60 -41.39
N GLU A 202 -26.47 10.09 -42.60
CA GLU A 202 -27.64 9.66 -43.34
C GLU A 202 -27.44 8.25 -43.90
N GLU A 203 -26.24 7.97 -44.42
CA GLU A 203 -25.84 6.61 -44.79
C GLU A 203 -25.88 5.67 -43.55
N MET A 204 -25.44 6.13 -42.37
CA MET A 204 -25.49 5.36 -41.13
C MET A 204 -26.89 5.02 -40.64
N LYS A 205 -27.83 5.96 -40.69
CA LYS A 205 -29.23 5.74 -40.29
C LYS A 205 -29.88 4.63 -41.12
N SER A 206 -29.51 4.54 -42.40
CA SER A 206 -30.02 3.55 -43.35
C SER A 206 -29.42 2.14 -43.18
N MET A 207 -28.37 1.98 -42.36
CA MET A 207 -27.67 0.71 -42.18
C MET A 207 -28.54 -0.36 -41.51
N LYS A 208 -28.21 -1.64 -41.81
CA LYS A 208 -28.71 -2.76 -41.01
C LYS A 208 -28.20 -2.63 -39.58
N LYS A 209 -29.07 -2.81 -38.60
CA LYS A 209 -28.76 -2.70 -37.16
C LYS A 209 -27.48 -3.42 -36.77
N TRP A 210 -27.31 -4.67 -37.20
CA TRP A 210 -26.10 -5.43 -36.87
C TRP A 210 -24.81 -4.81 -37.46
N GLU A 211 -24.86 -4.25 -38.68
CA GLU A 211 -23.70 -3.55 -39.26
C GLU A 211 -23.41 -2.24 -38.52
N ARG A 212 -24.45 -1.58 -38.01
CA ARG A 212 -24.32 -0.37 -37.21
C ARG A 212 -23.78 -0.66 -35.81
N MET A 213 -24.22 -1.73 -35.18
CA MET A 213 -23.65 -2.21 -33.91
C MET A 213 -22.17 -2.56 -34.03
N ARG A 214 -21.74 -3.15 -35.15
CA ARG A 214 -20.30 -3.37 -35.40
C ARG A 214 -19.53 -2.06 -35.43
N LEU A 215 -20.08 -1.03 -36.08
CA LEU A 215 -19.48 0.30 -36.11
C LEU A 215 -19.35 0.86 -34.69
N TYR A 216 -20.43 0.91 -33.90
CA TYR A 216 -20.33 1.37 -32.51
C TYR A 216 -19.39 0.52 -31.64
N ALA A 217 -19.31 -0.79 -31.87
CA ALA A 217 -18.38 -1.65 -31.13
C ALA A 217 -16.91 -1.43 -31.52
N ALA A 218 -16.62 -0.71 -32.60
CA ALA A 218 -15.25 -0.48 -33.09
C ALA A 218 -14.39 0.24 -32.06
N GLY A 219 -14.93 1.30 -31.45
CA GLY A 219 -14.28 2.09 -30.43
C GLY A 219 -13.84 1.24 -29.24
N PRO A 220 -14.78 0.80 -28.37
CA PRO A 220 -14.44 0.00 -27.19
C PRO A 220 -13.72 -1.32 -27.52
N GLY A 221 -14.07 -1.98 -28.62
CA GLY A 221 -13.43 -3.23 -29.05
C GLY A 221 -11.95 -3.07 -29.42
N SER A 222 -11.60 -2.00 -30.13
CA SER A 222 -10.21 -1.72 -30.51
C SER A 222 -9.34 -1.30 -29.32
N ASN A 223 -9.86 -0.45 -28.43
CA ASN A 223 -9.18 -0.09 -27.20
C ASN A 223 -8.89 -1.32 -26.33
N MET A 224 -9.83 -2.28 -26.23
CA MET A 224 -9.59 -3.52 -25.49
C MET A 224 -8.45 -4.35 -26.10
N VAL A 225 -8.35 -4.42 -27.44
CA VAL A 225 -7.26 -5.12 -28.12
C VAL A 225 -5.91 -4.46 -27.82
N ILE A 226 -5.83 -3.13 -27.89
CA ILE A 226 -4.61 -2.40 -27.52
C ILE A 226 -4.26 -2.62 -26.06
N ALA A 227 -5.24 -2.57 -25.15
CA ALA A 227 -5.03 -2.85 -23.75
C ALA A 227 -4.40 -4.23 -23.53
N ILE A 228 -4.93 -5.27 -24.19
CA ILE A 228 -4.39 -6.64 -24.08
C ILE A 228 -2.95 -6.72 -24.60
N ILE A 229 -2.66 -6.14 -25.76
CA ILE A 229 -1.32 -6.16 -26.36
C ILE A 229 -0.31 -5.48 -25.44
N PHE A 230 -0.62 -4.26 -24.98
CA PHE A 230 0.30 -3.50 -24.15
C PHE A 230 0.40 -4.03 -22.73
N SER A 231 -0.66 -4.69 -22.22
CA SER A 231 -0.57 -5.44 -20.97
C SER A 231 0.45 -6.56 -21.10
N PHE A 232 0.36 -7.37 -22.18
CA PHE A 232 1.32 -8.44 -22.43
C PHE A 232 2.74 -7.93 -22.64
N LEU A 233 2.92 -6.83 -23.39
CA LEU A 233 4.24 -6.23 -23.58
C LEU A 233 4.81 -5.72 -22.25
N PHE A 234 4.00 -5.09 -21.40
CA PHE A 234 4.45 -4.67 -20.08
C PHE A 234 4.79 -5.87 -19.19
N SER A 235 3.86 -6.79 -18.98
CA SER A 235 4.04 -7.89 -18.02
C SER A 235 5.05 -8.93 -18.51
N SER A 236 4.83 -9.48 -19.70
CA SER A 236 5.53 -10.69 -20.17
C SER A 236 6.77 -10.41 -21.01
N VAL A 237 7.04 -9.14 -21.35
CA VAL A 237 8.26 -8.76 -22.07
C VAL A 237 9.13 -7.83 -21.21
N MET A 238 8.57 -6.74 -20.69
CA MET A 238 9.36 -5.79 -19.90
C MET A 238 9.59 -6.31 -18.48
N VAL A 239 8.54 -6.49 -17.69
CA VAL A 239 8.65 -6.87 -16.26
C VAL A 239 9.24 -8.28 -16.10
N ALA A 240 8.85 -9.24 -16.95
CA ALA A 240 9.42 -10.59 -16.94
C ALA A 240 10.93 -10.65 -17.23
N SER A 241 11.54 -9.56 -17.71
CA SER A 241 12.98 -9.45 -17.92
C SER A 241 13.73 -8.83 -16.75
N LEU A 242 13.03 -8.47 -15.66
CA LEU A 242 13.66 -7.86 -14.50
C LEU A 242 14.25 -8.92 -13.58
N GLU A 243 15.51 -8.73 -13.20
CA GLU A 243 16.16 -9.48 -12.12
C GLU A 243 16.66 -8.51 -11.05
N PRO A 244 16.76 -8.93 -9.78
CA PRO A 244 17.36 -8.11 -8.73
C PRO A 244 18.80 -7.74 -9.08
N SER A 245 19.18 -6.49 -8.80
CA SER A 245 20.51 -5.96 -9.11
C SER A 245 21.57 -6.40 -8.10
N SER A 246 21.15 -6.93 -6.95
CA SER A 246 22.00 -7.39 -5.85
C SER A 246 21.27 -8.45 -5.04
N ASP A 247 22.02 -9.37 -4.45
CA ASP A 247 21.48 -10.35 -3.50
C ASP A 247 21.07 -9.64 -2.22
N GLY A 248 19.96 -10.06 -1.62
CA GLY A 248 19.42 -9.41 -0.43
C GLY A 248 17.93 -9.67 -0.24
N VAL A 249 17.41 -9.16 0.88
CA VAL A 249 15.97 -9.20 1.17
C VAL A 249 15.41 -7.78 1.28
N LEU A 250 14.25 -7.54 0.68
CA LEU A 250 13.63 -6.22 0.67
C LEU A 250 12.86 -5.97 1.96
N SER A 251 13.07 -4.82 2.60
CA SER A 251 12.17 -4.30 3.62
C SER A 251 10.82 -3.93 3.00
N ALA A 252 9.80 -4.76 3.22
CA ALA A 252 8.44 -4.54 2.71
C ALA A 252 7.63 -3.59 3.60
N ASN A 253 7.84 -3.69 4.91
CA ASN A 253 7.16 -2.87 5.92
C ASN A 253 8.10 -2.66 7.11
N VAL A 254 8.01 -1.49 7.74
CA VAL A 254 8.73 -1.13 8.97
C VAL A 254 7.70 -0.69 10.00
N VAL A 255 7.70 -1.36 11.15
CA VAL A 255 6.79 -1.13 12.26
C VAL A 255 7.30 0.06 13.07
N LEU A 256 6.41 1.03 13.34
CA LEU A 256 6.70 2.21 14.17
C LEU A 256 7.03 1.82 15.61
N ASP A 257 7.93 2.58 16.25
CA ASP A 257 8.36 2.40 17.65
C ASP A 257 9.14 1.07 17.90
N TYR A 258 9.77 0.52 16.86
CA TYR A 258 10.65 -0.64 16.97
C TYR A 258 12.03 -0.30 16.40
N GLY A 259 13.04 -1.08 16.78
CA GLY A 259 14.44 -0.78 16.52
C GLY A 259 14.77 -0.41 15.07
N GLY A 260 14.15 -1.07 14.09
CA GLY A 260 14.37 -0.78 12.68
C GLY A 260 13.94 0.63 12.29
N GLU A 261 12.75 1.08 12.73
CA GLU A 261 12.28 2.45 12.48
C GLU A 261 13.09 3.48 13.24
N GLU A 262 13.39 3.23 14.51
CA GLU A 262 14.19 4.12 15.36
C GLU A 262 15.61 4.35 14.79
N ALA A 263 16.18 3.31 14.18
CA ALA A 263 17.46 3.40 13.48
C ALA A 263 17.37 4.15 12.14
N GLY A 264 16.17 4.28 11.57
CA GLY A 264 15.92 4.96 10.30
C GLY A 264 15.84 4.02 9.08
N LEU A 265 15.56 2.73 9.28
CA LEU A 265 15.22 1.84 8.17
C LEU A 265 13.85 2.21 7.60
N GLU A 266 13.75 2.23 6.27
CA GLU A 266 12.51 2.53 5.56
C GLU A 266 12.10 1.34 4.67
N PRO A 267 10.81 1.22 4.31
CA PRO A 267 10.39 0.31 3.25
C PRO A 267 11.16 0.58 1.95
N TRP A 268 11.41 -0.47 1.18
CA TRP A 268 12.18 -0.49 -0.07
C TRP A 268 13.71 -0.41 0.06
N MET A 269 14.25 -0.46 1.28
CA MET A 269 15.69 -0.74 1.48
C MET A 269 15.96 -2.23 1.31
N LEU A 270 17.02 -2.58 0.58
CA LEU A 270 17.45 -3.98 0.41
C LEU A 270 18.50 -4.31 1.47
N ILE A 271 18.18 -5.22 2.39
CA ILE A 271 19.08 -5.68 3.44
C ILE A 271 20.00 -6.74 2.86
N THR A 272 21.30 -6.53 2.99
CA THR A 272 22.34 -7.41 2.44
C THR A 272 23.10 -8.14 3.53
N GLU A 273 23.22 -7.54 4.73
CA GLU A 273 23.96 -8.14 5.85
C GLU A 273 23.37 -7.70 7.20
N VAL A 274 23.46 -8.58 8.20
CA VAL A 274 23.17 -8.28 9.61
C VAL A 274 24.31 -8.87 10.47
N ASN A 275 25.01 -8.05 11.24
CA ASN A 275 26.17 -8.45 12.07
C ASN A 275 27.23 -9.28 11.31
N ASP A 276 27.68 -8.77 10.16
CA ASP A 276 28.67 -9.43 9.28
C ASP A 276 28.21 -10.79 8.70
N GLN A 277 26.98 -11.24 8.97
CA GLN A 277 26.36 -12.38 8.31
C GLN A 277 25.63 -11.91 7.05
N ILE A 278 25.93 -12.56 5.92
CA ILE A 278 25.32 -12.27 4.63
C ILE A 278 23.86 -12.72 4.63
N VAL A 279 22.96 -11.85 4.19
CA VAL A 279 21.54 -12.12 4.01
C VAL A 279 21.24 -12.08 2.51
N SER A 280 21.04 -13.24 1.89
CA SER A 280 20.73 -13.29 0.44
C SER A 280 19.23 -13.40 0.16
N ASN A 281 18.44 -13.81 1.16
CA ASN A 281 17.01 -14.05 1.05
C ASN A 281 16.31 -13.99 2.43
N SER A 282 14.99 -14.13 2.45
CA SER A 282 14.18 -14.08 3.67
C SER A 282 14.44 -15.21 4.66
N GLU A 283 14.87 -16.39 4.19
CA GLU A 283 15.24 -17.52 5.06
C GLU A 283 16.55 -17.22 5.79
N ASP A 284 17.56 -16.71 5.07
CA ASP A 284 18.82 -16.25 5.68
C ASP A 284 18.54 -15.20 6.75
N PHE A 285 17.74 -14.17 6.42
CA PHE A 285 17.36 -13.12 7.37
C PHE A 285 16.72 -13.70 8.64
N SER A 286 15.77 -14.63 8.48
CA SER A 286 15.10 -15.30 9.60
C SER A 286 16.09 -16.10 10.46
N ASN A 287 17.04 -16.80 9.83
CA ASN A 287 18.06 -17.57 10.52
C ASN A 287 18.98 -16.66 11.35
N VAL A 288 19.49 -15.56 10.76
CA VAL A 288 20.32 -14.59 11.48
C VAL A 288 19.56 -14.01 12.67
N MET A 289 18.31 -13.56 12.46
CA MET A 289 17.51 -12.97 13.54
C MET A 289 17.19 -13.96 14.67
N ASN A 290 17.05 -15.26 14.38
CA ASN A 290 16.79 -16.27 15.43
C ASN A 290 17.97 -16.49 16.39
N GLU A 291 19.19 -16.12 15.99
CA GLU A 291 20.40 -16.13 16.83
C GLU A 291 20.52 -14.89 17.73
N THR A 292 19.68 -13.87 17.50
CA THR A 292 19.72 -12.60 18.25
C THR A 292 18.79 -12.58 19.46
N TYR A 293 19.06 -11.66 20.38
CA TYR A 293 18.24 -11.43 21.58
C TYR A 293 17.79 -9.97 21.68
N ALA A 294 16.74 -9.73 22.45
CA ALA A 294 16.18 -8.39 22.65
C ALA A 294 17.15 -7.48 23.43
N GLY A 295 17.25 -6.22 23.03
CA GLY A 295 18.22 -5.24 23.55
C GLY A 295 19.60 -5.32 22.90
N GLN A 296 19.89 -6.36 22.10
CA GLN A 296 21.15 -6.47 21.36
C GLN A 296 21.23 -5.36 20.29
N VAL A 297 22.37 -4.69 20.20
CA VAL A 297 22.66 -3.75 19.10
C VAL A 297 23.29 -4.51 17.94
N VAL A 298 22.73 -4.38 16.74
CA VAL A 298 23.21 -5.03 15.52
C VAL A 298 23.52 -4.03 14.41
N ASN A 299 24.57 -4.28 13.64
CA ASN A 299 24.86 -3.51 12.43
C ASN A 299 24.11 -4.12 11.24
N VAL A 300 23.35 -3.30 10.52
CA VAL A 300 22.55 -3.71 9.37
C VAL A 300 23.06 -2.98 8.13
N SER A 301 23.61 -3.72 7.17
CA SER A 301 24.02 -3.18 5.87
C SER A 301 22.86 -3.25 4.89
N VAL A 302 22.55 -2.14 4.24
CA VAL A 302 21.46 -2.03 3.27
C VAL A 302 21.88 -1.30 2.00
N LEU A 303 21.17 -1.55 0.91
CA LEU A 303 21.15 -0.70 -0.27
C LEU A 303 19.89 0.16 -0.26
N ASN A 304 20.05 1.46 0.00
CA ASN A 304 19.00 2.45 -0.11
C ASN A 304 19.05 3.12 -1.49
N LYS A 305 18.09 2.79 -2.35
CA LYS A 305 18.07 3.22 -3.77
C LYS A 305 19.39 2.88 -4.50
N GLY A 306 19.98 1.74 -4.16
CA GLY A 306 21.26 1.27 -4.70
C GLY A 306 22.51 1.88 -4.04
N ASN A 307 22.36 2.81 -3.09
CA ASN A 307 23.49 3.35 -2.33
C ASN A 307 23.70 2.53 -1.06
N PRO A 308 24.93 2.08 -0.75
CA PRO A 308 25.20 1.34 0.47
C PRO A 308 25.13 2.25 1.68
N GLU A 309 24.35 1.83 2.67
CA GLU A 309 24.18 2.49 3.97
C GLU A 309 24.27 1.44 5.09
N THR A 310 24.69 1.86 6.29
CA THR A 310 24.78 0.98 7.45
C THR A 310 24.07 1.62 8.63
N TYR A 311 23.22 0.85 9.28
CA TYR A 311 22.40 1.27 10.41
C TYR A 311 22.76 0.48 11.66
N GLN A 312 22.85 1.16 12.80
CA GLN A 312 22.92 0.49 14.10
C GLN A 312 21.51 0.36 14.65
N VAL A 313 21.06 -0.87 14.81
CA VAL A 313 19.71 -1.18 15.24
C VAL A 313 19.75 -1.82 16.62
N THR A 314 19.11 -1.20 17.61
CA THR A 314 18.84 -1.84 18.89
C THR A 314 17.61 -2.73 18.72
N LEU A 315 17.78 -4.04 18.82
CA LEU A 315 16.69 -4.98 18.62
C LEU A 315 15.67 -4.88 19.75
N SER A 316 14.40 -4.79 19.38
CA SER A 316 13.29 -4.89 20.31
C SER A 316 13.01 -6.36 20.64
N ASP A 317 12.02 -6.59 21.50
CA ASP A 317 11.54 -7.93 21.81
C ASP A 317 10.53 -8.45 20.80
N LYS A 318 10.75 -9.66 20.29
CA LYS A 318 9.81 -10.32 19.38
C LYS A 318 8.51 -10.69 20.08
N GLY A 319 8.58 -11.19 21.31
CA GLY A 319 7.41 -11.58 22.10
C GLY A 319 6.44 -10.42 22.26
N SER A 320 6.96 -9.26 22.68
CA SER A 320 6.24 -8.00 22.85
C SER A 320 5.46 -7.58 21.61
N TYR A 321 6.08 -7.67 20.43
CA TYR A 321 5.41 -7.34 19.18
C TYR A 321 4.25 -8.30 18.87
N TYR A 322 4.48 -9.61 18.99
CA TYR A 322 3.45 -10.59 18.70
C TYR A 322 2.32 -10.52 19.72
N LEU A 323 2.61 -10.39 21.00
CA LEU A 323 1.60 -10.12 22.01
C LEU A 323 0.80 -8.87 21.60
N LYS A 324 1.48 -7.74 21.32
CA LYS A 324 0.84 -6.45 21.02
C LYS A 324 -0.09 -6.46 19.81
N TYR A 325 0.33 -7.08 18.71
CA TYR A 325 -0.38 -6.96 17.42
C TYR A 325 -1.04 -8.26 16.94
N TYR A 326 -0.57 -9.41 17.41
CA TYR A 326 -0.99 -10.74 16.94
C TYR A 326 -0.99 -11.77 18.09
N PRO A 327 -1.75 -11.55 19.18
CA PRO A 327 -1.66 -12.38 20.39
C PRO A 327 -1.94 -13.85 20.12
N ASP A 328 -2.83 -14.18 19.19
CA ASP A 328 -3.13 -15.57 18.78
C ASP A 328 -1.95 -16.30 18.11
N ALA A 329 -0.96 -15.55 17.61
CA ALA A 329 0.25 -16.07 16.97
C ALA A 329 1.47 -16.02 17.89
N TYR A 330 1.31 -15.54 19.13
CA TYR A 330 2.40 -15.53 20.11
C TYR A 330 2.72 -16.95 20.58
N GLU A 331 4.01 -17.25 20.68
CA GLU A 331 4.52 -18.45 21.31
C GLU A 331 5.58 -18.07 22.34
N THR A 332 5.66 -18.82 23.45
CA THR A 332 6.52 -18.48 24.60
C THR A 332 8.00 -18.33 24.25
N TRP A 333 8.49 -19.04 23.23
CA TRP A 333 9.88 -18.94 22.77
C TRP A 333 10.22 -17.61 22.09
N MET A 334 9.22 -16.82 21.68
CA MET A 334 9.44 -15.54 21.00
C MET A 334 9.92 -14.46 21.97
N SER A 335 9.53 -14.54 23.24
CA SER A 335 9.98 -13.59 24.26
C SER A 335 11.48 -13.70 24.49
N GLY A 336 12.16 -12.56 24.48
CA GLY A 336 13.61 -12.46 24.59
C GLY A 336 14.35 -12.54 23.26
N LYS A 337 13.68 -12.93 22.16
CA LYS A 337 14.31 -12.96 20.83
C LYS A 337 14.37 -11.57 20.23
N GLY A 338 15.48 -11.29 19.55
CA GLY A 338 15.69 -10.02 18.89
C GLY A 338 14.68 -9.80 17.76
N PHE A 339 14.10 -8.61 17.72
CA PHE A 339 13.13 -8.21 16.72
C PHE A 339 13.43 -6.81 16.20
N MET A 340 13.64 -6.75 14.89
CA MET A 340 13.99 -5.51 14.22
C MET A 340 12.75 -4.66 13.88
N GLY A 341 11.53 -5.21 13.96
CA GLY A 341 10.34 -4.45 13.55
C GLY A 341 10.21 -4.30 12.04
N ILE A 342 10.75 -5.22 11.24
CA ILE A 342 10.65 -5.17 9.78
C ILE A 342 10.05 -6.45 9.21
N ALA A 343 9.17 -6.30 8.22
CA ALA A 343 8.70 -7.40 7.40
C ALA A 343 9.53 -7.43 6.12
N VAL A 344 10.11 -8.59 5.80
CA VAL A 344 11.01 -8.74 4.66
C VAL A 344 10.39 -9.61 3.56
N VAL A 345 10.73 -9.33 2.30
CA VAL A 345 10.28 -10.09 1.13
C VAL A 345 11.41 -10.26 0.12
N ASN A 346 11.48 -11.42 -0.53
CA ASN A 346 12.43 -11.63 -1.63
C ASN A 346 12.03 -10.75 -2.83
N PRO A 347 12.95 -9.95 -3.39
CA PRO A 347 12.65 -9.04 -4.50
C PRO A 347 12.01 -9.72 -5.72
N GLU A 348 12.40 -10.97 -6.02
CA GLU A 348 11.88 -11.75 -7.15
C GLU A 348 10.37 -11.93 -7.09
N VAL A 349 9.80 -12.08 -5.89
CA VAL A 349 8.36 -12.25 -5.68
C VAL A 349 7.58 -11.05 -6.23
N ILE A 350 8.14 -9.85 -6.14
CA ILE A 350 7.53 -8.62 -6.65
C ILE A 350 7.53 -8.62 -8.17
N ALA A 351 8.67 -8.90 -8.79
CA ALA A 351 8.79 -8.98 -10.25
C ALA A 351 7.88 -10.07 -10.84
N ASP A 352 7.87 -11.25 -10.23
CA ASP A 352 7.06 -12.40 -10.64
C ASP A 352 5.56 -12.13 -10.56
N SER A 353 5.12 -11.45 -9.49
CA SER A 353 3.71 -11.07 -9.32
C SER A 353 3.24 -10.12 -10.43
N LEU A 354 4.11 -9.20 -10.85
CA LEU A 354 3.83 -8.21 -11.88
C LEU A 354 3.95 -8.78 -13.31
N SER A 355 4.83 -9.76 -13.55
CA SER A 355 4.96 -10.43 -14.86
C SER A 355 3.89 -11.48 -15.11
N ASN A 356 3.33 -12.07 -14.04
CA ASN A 356 2.33 -13.14 -14.11
C ASN A 356 1.01 -12.78 -13.39
N PRO A 357 0.33 -11.67 -13.73
CA PRO A 357 -0.79 -11.12 -12.96
C PRO A 357 -2.04 -12.02 -12.90
N GLY A 358 -2.14 -13.06 -13.74
CA GLY A 358 -3.24 -14.03 -13.73
C GLY A 358 -2.94 -15.37 -13.04
N SER A 359 -1.76 -15.52 -12.43
CA SER A 359 -1.30 -16.76 -11.79
C SER A 359 -1.55 -16.77 -10.28
N SER A 360 -1.28 -17.88 -9.57
CA SER A 360 -1.48 -18.00 -8.12
C SER A 360 -0.63 -17.05 -7.27
N GLY A 361 0.47 -16.51 -7.81
CA GLY A 361 1.30 -15.47 -7.18
C GLY A 361 1.05 -14.06 -7.68
N GLY A 362 0.22 -13.90 -8.73
CA GLY A 362 -0.14 -12.62 -9.32
C GLY A 362 -1.57 -12.22 -8.99
N ASN A 363 -1.81 -10.92 -8.88
CA ASN A 363 -3.15 -10.40 -8.64
C ASN A 363 -3.52 -9.41 -9.74
N MET A 364 -4.45 -9.80 -10.62
CA MET A 364 -4.91 -8.96 -11.73
C MET A 364 -5.48 -7.62 -11.23
N LEU A 365 -6.10 -7.59 -10.04
CA LEU A 365 -6.58 -6.37 -9.43
C LEU A 365 -5.42 -5.50 -8.96
N GLN A 366 -4.39 -6.06 -8.33
CA GLN A 366 -3.18 -5.34 -7.97
C GLN A 366 -2.49 -4.75 -9.22
N TYR A 367 -2.38 -5.54 -10.28
CA TYR A 367 -1.78 -5.14 -11.54
C TYR A 367 -2.52 -3.96 -12.21
N ILE A 368 -3.86 -3.95 -12.18
CA ILE A 368 -4.67 -2.81 -12.65
C ILE A 368 -4.57 -1.61 -11.70
N THR A 369 -4.28 -1.83 -10.41
CA THR A 369 -4.28 -0.78 -9.38
C THR A 369 -2.90 -0.22 -8.99
N LEU A 370 -1.82 -0.60 -9.69
CA LEU A 370 -0.46 -0.07 -9.44
C LEU A 370 -0.37 1.47 -9.32
N PRO A 371 -1.10 2.29 -10.12
CA PRO A 371 -1.08 3.74 -9.96
C PRO A 371 -1.59 4.21 -8.60
N PHE A 372 -2.58 3.52 -8.01
CA PHE A 372 -3.10 3.83 -6.69
C PHE A 372 -2.13 3.40 -5.57
N GLN A 373 -1.24 2.46 -5.87
CA GLN A 373 -0.15 2.01 -5.00
C GLN A 373 1.12 2.86 -5.17
N LYS A 374 1.11 3.89 -6.03
CA LYS A 374 2.28 4.72 -6.38
C LYS A 374 3.45 3.92 -7.00
N LEU A 375 3.15 2.77 -7.60
CA LEU A 375 4.12 1.94 -8.31
C LEU A 375 4.14 2.22 -9.83
N GLN A 376 3.36 3.21 -10.29
CA GLN A 376 3.33 3.63 -11.69
C GLN A 376 3.26 5.17 -11.81
N PRO A 377 4.21 5.81 -12.55
CA PRO A 377 5.43 5.23 -13.12
C PRO A 377 6.30 4.56 -12.04
N PHE A 378 7.12 3.58 -12.42
CA PHE A 378 8.00 2.90 -11.46
C PHE A 378 8.86 3.94 -10.72
N PRO A 379 8.81 3.96 -9.38
CA PRO A 379 9.56 4.91 -8.57
C PRO A 379 11.05 4.54 -8.51
N GLU A 380 11.89 5.51 -8.14
CA GLU A 380 13.36 5.34 -8.08
C GLU A 380 13.78 4.13 -7.24
N HIS A 381 13.19 3.98 -6.05
CA HIS A 381 13.46 2.86 -5.14
C HIS A 381 13.13 1.49 -5.75
N PHE A 382 12.21 1.42 -6.71
CA PHE A 382 11.96 0.19 -7.46
C PHE A 382 13.03 0.01 -8.55
N THR A 383 13.26 1.05 -9.35
CA THR A 383 14.17 0.98 -10.51
C THR A 383 15.64 0.79 -10.14
N SER A 384 16.04 1.12 -8.91
CA SER A 384 17.39 0.87 -8.39
C SER A 384 17.61 -0.58 -7.95
N LEU A 385 16.53 -1.31 -7.69
CA LEU A 385 16.59 -2.69 -7.20
C LEU A 385 16.58 -3.71 -8.33
N PHE A 386 16.03 -3.36 -9.49
CA PHE A 386 15.89 -4.28 -10.61
C PHE A 386 16.67 -3.80 -11.83
N ALA A 387 17.28 -4.73 -12.53
CA ALA A 387 17.95 -4.48 -13.80
C ALA A 387 17.28 -5.31 -14.91
N PRO A 388 17.14 -4.75 -16.14
CA PRO A 388 16.64 -5.52 -17.27
C PRO A 388 17.72 -6.49 -17.78
N THR A 389 17.35 -7.75 -17.95
CA THR A 389 18.23 -8.82 -18.42
C THR A 389 17.72 -9.45 -19.72
N GLY A 390 18.40 -10.50 -20.19
CA GLY A 390 18.01 -11.24 -21.40
C GLY A 390 18.03 -10.40 -22.69
N LEU A 391 17.09 -10.67 -23.60
CA LEU A 391 17.01 -10.01 -24.91
C LEU A 391 16.68 -8.51 -24.82
N VAL A 392 15.96 -8.10 -23.77
CA VAL A 392 15.51 -6.72 -23.57
C VAL A 392 16.59 -5.88 -22.86
N GLY A 393 17.47 -6.51 -22.07
CA GLY A 393 18.62 -5.87 -21.41
C GLY A 393 19.67 -5.25 -22.35
N VAL A 394 19.55 -5.43 -23.68
CA VAL A 394 20.36 -4.68 -24.67
C VAL A 394 19.95 -3.20 -24.74
N ILE A 395 18.74 -2.88 -24.29
CA ILE A 395 18.22 -1.51 -24.25
C ILE A 395 18.82 -0.79 -23.03
N PRO A 396 19.33 0.46 -23.18
CA PRO A 396 19.78 1.24 -22.03
C PRO A 396 18.69 1.41 -20.97
N ASP A 397 19.02 1.24 -19.69
CA ASP A 397 18.07 1.22 -18.57
C ASP A 397 17.10 2.41 -18.56
N SER A 398 17.59 3.62 -18.82
CA SER A 398 16.74 4.81 -18.90
C SER A 398 15.66 4.68 -19.98
N THR A 399 16.00 4.09 -21.11
CA THR A 399 15.07 3.85 -22.23
C THR A 399 14.13 2.70 -21.89
N PHE A 400 14.64 1.65 -21.25
CA PHE A 400 13.83 0.52 -20.77
C PHE A 400 12.70 1.01 -19.86
N TRP A 401 13.02 1.79 -18.82
CA TRP A 401 12.02 2.27 -17.87
C TRP A 401 11.00 3.22 -18.51
N ILE A 402 11.43 4.09 -19.44
CA ILE A 402 10.51 4.94 -20.21
C ILE A 402 9.54 4.08 -21.03
N LEU A 403 10.03 3.02 -21.68
CA LEU A 403 9.20 2.11 -22.48
C LEU A 403 8.24 1.30 -21.60
N ALA A 404 8.71 0.73 -20.50
CA ALA A 404 7.89 -0.04 -19.56
C ALA A 404 6.74 0.82 -19.01
N ASN A 405 7.05 2.02 -18.50
CA ASN A 405 6.04 2.96 -18.03
C ASN A 405 5.06 3.37 -19.15
N SER A 406 5.57 3.63 -20.36
CA SER A 406 4.70 3.96 -21.51
C SER A 406 3.76 2.81 -21.85
N PHE A 407 4.24 1.56 -21.86
CA PHE A 407 3.42 0.40 -22.15
C PHE A 407 2.34 0.20 -21.10
N TYR A 408 2.66 0.35 -19.82
CA TYR A 408 1.67 0.30 -18.75
C TYR A 408 0.57 1.34 -18.94
N TRP A 409 0.93 2.61 -19.17
CA TRP A 409 -0.06 3.67 -19.31
C TRP A 409 -0.91 3.53 -20.58
N ILE A 410 -0.32 3.05 -21.69
CA ILE A 410 -1.06 2.71 -22.91
C ILE A 410 -2.07 1.60 -22.61
N PHE A 411 -1.66 0.55 -21.92
CA PHE A 411 -2.55 -0.50 -21.44
C PHE A 411 -3.70 0.09 -20.61
N TRP A 412 -3.35 0.82 -19.55
CA TRP A 412 -4.29 1.24 -18.51
C TRP A 412 -5.34 2.21 -19.07
N LEU A 413 -4.93 3.23 -19.82
CA LEU A 413 -5.88 4.19 -20.40
C LEU A 413 -6.72 3.58 -21.53
N ASN A 414 -6.17 2.69 -22.35
CA ASN A 414 -6.98 1.97 -23.34
C ASN A 414 -8.02 1.07 -22.67
N LEU A 415 -7.64 0.40 -21.58
CA LEU A 415 -8.57 -0.40 -20.80
C LEU A 415 -9.71 0.49 -20.26
N MET A 416 -9.39 1.60 -19.61
CA MET A 416 -10.39 2.51 -19.03
C MET A 416 -11.30 3.13 -20.11
N VAL A 417 -10.74 3.65 -21.21
CA VAL A 417 -11.51 4.21 -22.33
C VAL A 417 -12.42 3.16 -22.96
N GLY A 418 -11.95 1.92 -23.11
CA GLY A 418 -12.74 0.81 -23.66
C GLY A 418 -13.89 0.40 -22.73
N LEU A 419 -13.61 0.24 -21.43
CA LEU A 419 -14.62 -0.11 -20.42
C LEU A 419 -15.67 0.98 -20.26
N THR A 420 -15.26 2.26 -20.20
CA THR A 420 -16.20 3.38 -20.10
C THR A 420 -17.07 3.45 -21.35
N ASN A 421 -16.51 3.37 -22.56
CA ASN A 421 -17.31 3.43 -23.79
C ASN A 421 -18.25 2.23 -23.98
N ALA A 422 -17.98 1.09 -23.34
CA ALA A 422 -18.88 -0.06 -23.34
C ALA A 422 -20.11 0.10 -22.44
N LEU A 423 -20.14 1.10 -21.53
CA LEU A 423 -21.28 1.33 -20.64
C LEU A 423 -22.57 1.61 -21.43
N PRO A 424 -23.73 1.14 -20.95
CA PRO A 424 -25.00 1.27 -21.66
C PRO A 424 -25.64 2.64 -21.45
N ALA A 425 -24.91 3.72 -21.76
CA ALA A 425 -25.34 5.10 -21.55
C ALA A 425 -24.96 5.98 -22.75
N VAL A 426 -25.92 6.69 -23.34
CA VAL A 426 -25.63 7.70 -24.39
C VAL A 426 -25.01 8.93 -23.70
N PRO A 427 -23.95 9.55 -24.25
CA PRO A 427 -23.44 9.45 -25.63
C PRO A 427 -22.38 8.36 -25.91
N LEU A 428 -22.17 7.40 -25.02
CA LEU A 428 -21.16 6.35 -25.19
C LEU A 428 -21.62 5.29 -26.21
N ASP A 429 -20.66 4.67 -26.90
CA ASP A 429 -20.90 3.66 -27.94
C ASP A 429 -21.78 2.48 -27.46
N GLY A 430 -21.56 2.02 -26.23
CA GLY A 430 -22.33 0.97 -25.58
C GLY A 430 -23.82 1.30 -25.45
N GLY A 431 -24.17 2.57 -25.25
CA GLY A 431 -25.56 3.03 -25.23
C GLY A 431 -26.26 2.78 -26.56
N PHE A 432 -25.60 3.05 -27.68
CA PHE A 432 -26.14 2.82 -29.02
C PHE A 432 -26.23 1.33 -29.37
N ILE A 433 -25.23 0.53 -28.96
CA ILE A 433 -25.26 -0.93 -29.11
C ILE A 433 -26.44 -1.54 -28.34
N PHE A 434 -26.64 -1.08 -27.10
CA PHE A 434 -27.77 -1.51 -26.27
C PHE A 434 -29.11 -1.14 -26.93
N ALA A 435 -29.24 0.10 -27.42
CA ALA A 435 -30.45 0.57 -28.10
C ALA A 435 -30.82 -0.33 -29.30
N ASP A 436 -29.86 -0.62 -30.19
CA ASP A 436 -30.08 -1.47 -31.35
C ASP A 436 -30.38 -2.94 -30.96
N GLY A 437 -29.71 -3.44 -29.91
CA GLY A 437 -29.96 -4.76 -29.34
C GLY A 437 -31.38 -4.92 -28.83
N VAL A 438 -31.84 -4.00 -27.98
CA VAL A 438 -33.21 -3.99 -27.43
C VAL A 438 -34.24 -3.83 -28.55
N THR A 439 -33.99 -2.94 -29.51
CA THR A 439 -34.89 -2.77 -30.66
C THR A 439 -35.00 -4.07 -31.47
N GLY A 440 -33.89 -4.80 -31.64
CA GLY A 440 -33.88 -6.12 -32.28
C GLY A 440 -34.70 -7.17 -31.52
N MET A 441 -34.59 -7.20 -30.19
CA MET A 441 -35.38 -8.09 -29.33
C MET A 441 -36.88 -7.75 -29.36
N LEU A 442 -37.24 -6.47 -29.25
CA LEU A 442 -38.63 -6.01 -29.35
C LEU A 442 -39.25 -6.37 -30.70
N GLY A 443 -38.46 -6.32 -31.78
CA GLY A 443 -38.89 -6.76 -33.11
C GLY A 443 -39.27 -8.24 -33.17
N LYS A 444 -38.57 -9.10 -32.41
CA LYS A 444 -38.84 -10.55 -32.33
C LYS A 444 -40.00 -10.88 -31.38
N VAL A 445 -40.03 -10.27 -30.20
CA VAL A 445 -40.98 -10.61 -29.12
C VAL A 445 -42.33 -9.91 -29.29
N ARG A 446 -42.33 -8.67 -29.78
CA ARG A 446 -43.55 -7.86 -29.97
C ARG A 446 -43.61 -7.32 -31.40
N SER A 447 -43.72 -8.24 -32.36
CA SER A 447 -43.74 -7.93 -33.80
C SER A 447 -44.87 -6.98 -34.20
N SER A 448 -46.04 -7.06 -33.55
CA SER A 448 -47.23 -6.25 -33.82
C SER A 448 -47.13 -4.76 -33.43
N MET A 449 -46.10 -4.35 -32.69
CA MET A 449 -45.92 -2.96 -32.28
C MET A 449 -45.36 -2.09 -33.41
N THR A 450 -45.84 -0.85 -33.52
CA THR A 450 -45.35 0.16 -34.46
C THR A 450 -43.87 0.48 -34.24
N ALA A 451 -43.17 0.92 -35.29
CA ALA A 451 -41.76 1.28 -35.20
C ALA A 451 -41.53 2.44 -34.21
N GLU A 452 -42.35 3.48 -34.30
CA GLU A 452 -42.35 4.65 -33.41
C GLU A 452 -42.48 4.24 -31.94
N ARG A 453 -43.38 3.31 -31.62
CA ARG A 453 -43.57 2.86 -30.23
C ARG A 453 -42.39 2.02 -29.72
N LYS A 454 -41.72 1.27 -30.60
CA LYS A 454 -40.50 0.52 -30.24
C LYS A 454 -39.36 1.48 -29.93
N GLU A 455 -39.19 2.50 -30.76
CA GLU A 455 -38.18 3.56 -30.57
C GLU A 455 -38.43 4.33 -29.27
N GLU A 456 -39.66 4.77 -28.99
CA GLU A 456 -40.01 5.44 -27.74
C GLU A 456 -39.68 4.60 -26.48
N ILE A 457 -39.90 3.27 -26.54
CA ILE A 457 -39.54 2.37 -25.44
C ILE A 457 -38.04 2.26 -25.28
N VAL A 458 -37.31 2.12 -26.40
CA VAL A 458 -35.86 2.00 -26.40
C VAL A 458 -35.22 3.27 -25.86
N ASP A 459 -35.65 4.44 -26.30
CA ASP A 459 -35.14 5.73 -25.85
C ASP A 459 -35.36 5.93 -24.35
N ARG A 460 -36.54 5.54 -23.84
CA ARG A 460 -36.83 5.58 -22.39
C ARG A 460 -35.94 4.63 -21.61
N LEU A 461 -35.71 3.42 -22.11
CA LEU A 461 -34.85 2.44 -21.45
C LEU A 461 -33.39 2.90 -21.43
N VAL A 462 -32.86 3.39 -22.56
CA VAL A 462 -31.50 3.92 -22.66
C VAL A 462 -31.32 5.13 -21.75
N SER A 463 -32.30 6.05 -21.71
CA SER A 463 -32.25 7.23 -20.85
C SER A 463 -32.29 6.86 -19.37
N LEU A 464 -33.18 5.95 -18.98
CA LEU A 464 -33.26 5.45 -17.60
C LEU A 464 -31.93 4.81 -17.20
N LEU A 465 -31.37 3.95 -18.05
CA LEU A 465 -30.13 3.25 -17.78
C LEU A 465 -28.93 4.21 -17.71
N ALA A 466 -28.88 5.23 -18.57
CA ALA A 466 -27.86 6.28 -18.50
C ALA A 466 -27.93 7.05 -17.18
N ILE A 467 -29.13 7.43 -16.72
CA ILE A 467 -29.34 8.09 -15.43
C ILE A 467 -28.93 7.15 -14.28
N THR A 468 -29.28 5.87 -14.35
CA THR A 468 -28.89 4.88 -13.35
C THR A 468 -27.37 4.73 -13.29
N VAL A 469 -26.68 4.59 -14.42
CA VAL A 469 -25.21 4.49 -14.47
C VAL A 469 -24.57 5.76 -13.89
N LEU A 470 -25.06 6.95 -14.25
CA LEU A 470 -24.56 8.20 -13.70
C LEU A 470 -24.79 8.28 -12.18
N PHE A 471 -25.96 7.89 -11.71
CA PHE A 471 -26.26 7.81 -10.28
C PHE A 471 -25.30 6.86 -9.56
N LEU A 472 -25.07 5.66 -10.09
CA LEU A 472 -24.17 4.67 -9.50
C LEU A 472 -22.73 5.19 -9.41
N ILE A 473 -22.24 5.89 -10.44
CA ILE A 473 -20.92 6.52 -10.43
C ILE A 473 -20.85 7.62 -9.35
N ILE A 474 -21.84 8.50 -9.28
CA ILE A 474 -21.88 9.57 -8.25
C ILE A 474 -22.01 8.98 -6.84
N TRP A 475 -22.77 7.89 -6.69
CA TRP A 475 -22.97 7.20 -5.43
C TRP A 475 -21.66 6.67 -4.84
N GLN A 476 -20.66 6.32 -5.65
CA GLN A 476 -19.34 5.93 -5.14
C GLN A 476 -18.64 7.06 -4.35
N LEU A 477 -18.94 8.33 -4.65
CA LEU A 477 -18.38 9.48 -3.94
C LEU A 477 -19.22 9.88 -2.73
N VAL A 478 -20.54 9.81 -2.88
CA VAL A 478 -21.48 10.38 -1.92
C VAL A 478 -21.96 9.32 -0.92
N GLY A 479 -22.14 8.09 -1.37
CA GLY A 479 -22.64 6.96 -0.59
C GLY A 479 -21.85 6.76 0.71
N PRO A 480 -20.53 6.46 0.65
CA PRO A 480 -19.73 6.29 1.86
C PRO A 480 -19.78 7.48 2.82
N ARG A 481 -19.95 8.72 2.31
CA ARG A 481 -20.05 9.92 3.15
C ARG A 481 -21.40 10.08 3.84
N LEU A 482 -22.48 9.65 3.19
CA LEU A 482 -23.83 9.78 3.71
C LEU A 482 -24.23 8.59 4.59
N VAL A 483 -23.89 7.38 4.17
CA VAL A 483 -24.39 6.13 4.77
C VAL A 483 -23.28 5.18 5.23
N GLY A 484 -22.02 5.55 5.07
CA GLY A 484 -20.89 4.76 5.55
C GLY A 484 -20.89 4.62 7.07
N THR A 485 -20.15 3.63 7.56
CA THR A 485 -20.00 3.39 8.99
C THR A 485 -19.30 4.57 9.66
N GLU A 486 -19.75 4.90 10.87
CA GLU A 486 -18.92 5.68 11.78
C GLU A 486 -17.72 4.82 12.18
N PRO A 487 -16.54 5.42 12.37
CA PRO A 487 -15.41 4.67 12.93
C PRO A 487 -15.82 4.15 14.30
N VAL A 488 -15.85 2.82 14.46
CA VAL A 488 -16.00 2.20 15.76
C VAL A 488 -14.69 2.40 16.49
N THR A 489 -14.71 3.15 17.57
CA THR A 489 -13.55 3.34 18.45
C THR A 489 -13.63 2.28 19.55
N LEU A 490 -12.73 1.30 19.50
CA LEU A 490 -12.50 0.34 20.56
C LEU A 490 -11.07 0.54 21.04
N ASN A 491 -10.92 1.08 22.23
CA ASN A 491 -9.64 1.33 22.87
C ASN A 491 -9.66 0.68 24.26
N ALA A 492 -9.17 -0.56 24.34
CA ALA A 492 -8.89 -1.16 25.63
C ALA A 492 -7.80 -0.35 26.35
N ASP A 493 -7.90 -0.26 27.67
CA ASP A 493 -6.95 0.45 28.52
C ASP A 493 -6.66 -0.39 29.77
N ILE A 494 -5.41 -0.39 30.22
CA ILE A 494 -4.97 -1.10 31.42
C ILE A 494 -4.40 -0.07 32.39
N ASP A 495 -4.97 0.00 33.59
CA ASP A 495 -4.38 0.68 34.73
C ASP A 495 -3.87 -0.36 35.73
N ALA A 496 -2.55 -0.45 35.90
CA ALA A 496 -1.91 -1.35 36.85
C ALA A 496 -1.46 -0.56 38.09
N SER A 497 -1.69 -1.09 39.29
CA SER A 497 -1.37 -0.40 40.55
C SER A 497 0.12 -0.07 40.69
N ILE A 498 0.98 -0.93 40.16
CA ILE A 498 2.42 -0.75 39.98
C ILE A 498 2.87 -1.42 38.68
N THR A 499 3.94 -0.93 38.07
CA THR A 499 4.57 -1.53 36.89
C THR A 499 5.94 -2.14 37.18
N LYS A 500 6.40 -2.03 38.43
CA LYS A 500 7.63 -2.62 38.95
C LYS A 500 7.39 -3.08 40.38
N GLY A 501 7.66 -4.35 40.65
CA GLY A 501 7.48 -4.97 41.97
C GLY A 501 8.46 -6.11 42.20
N TRP A 502 8.25 -6.85 43.28
CA TRP A 502 9.01 -8.06 43.62
C TRP A 502 8.15 -9.31 43.40
N SER A 503 8.81 -10.47 43.25
CA SER A 503 8.10 -11.75 43.21
C SER A 503 7.19 -11.92 44.44
N ASP A 504 6.05 -12.55 44.22
CA ASP A 504 4.95 -12.76 45.17
C ASP A 504 4.18 -11.49 45.62
N GLU A 505 4.53 -10.30 45.13
CA GLU A 505 3.76 -9.08 45.34
C GLU A 505 2.46 -9.09 44.52
N ILE A 506 1.33 -8.75 45.16
CA ILE A 506 0.02 -8.69 44.49
C ILE A 506 -0.11 -7.34 43.77
N ILE A 507 -0.38 -7.41 42.46
CA ILE A 507 -0.63 -6.25 41.60
C ILE A 507 -2.12 -6.23 41.21
N GLU A 508 -2.75 -5.08 41.34
CA GLU A 508 -4.13 -4.86 40.91
C GLU A 508 -4.19 -4.29 39.49
N PHE A 509 -5.13 -4.77 38.68
CA PHE A 509 -5.36 -4.33 37.31
C PHE A 509 -6.80 -3.87 37.14
N ASP A 510 -6.98 -2.73 36.46
CA ASP A 510 -8.27 -2.08 36.22
C ASP A 510 -8.42 -1.71 34.74
N ALA A 511 -9.47 -2.24 34.11
CA ALA A 511 -9.81 -1.97 32.71
C ALA A 511 -10.87 -0.89 32.53
N SER A 512 -11.37 -0.27 33.61
CA SER A 512 -12.51 0.66 33.56
C SER A 512 -12.24 1.96 32.77
N GLY A 513 -10.98 2.25 32.45
CA GLY A 513 -10.58 3.32 31.53
C GLY A 513 -10.84 3.04 30.04
N SER A 514 -11.18 1.79 29.70
CA SER A 514 -11.38 1.35 28.31
C SER A 514 -12.52 2.10 27.62
N GLU A 515 -12.27 2.61 26.42
CA GLU A 515 -13.27 3.29 25.58
C GLU A 515 -13.85 2.32 24.55
N GLY A 516 -15.09 1.90 24.78
CA GLY A 516 -15.82 0.99 23.90
C GLY A 516 -17.01 0.40 24.65
N ALA A 517 -18.04 -0.06 23.94
CA ALA A 517 -19.18 -0.73 24.56
C ALA A 517 -18.83 -2.20 24.91
N PHE A 518 -17.71 -2.40 25.62
CA PHE A 518 -17.19 -3.71 25.98
C PHE A 518 -18.13 -4.44 26.96
N VAL A 519 -18.24 -5.76 26.79
CA VAL A 519 -19.05 -6.66 27.61
C VAL A 519 -18.23 -7.73 28.31
N THR A 520 -17.02 -8.03 27.81
CA THR A 520 -16.07 -8.94 28.45
C THR A 520 -14.66 -8.36 28.48
N TYR A 521 -13.90 -8.76 29.50
CA TYR A 521 -12.50 -8.40 29.72
C TYR A 521 -11.75 -9.67 30.12
N GLU A 522 -10.84 -10.12 29.26
CA GLU A 522 -10.00 -11.30 29.48
C GLU A 522 -8.55 -10.87 29.62
N TRP A 523 -7.86 -11.42 30.62
CA TRP A 523 -6.50 -11.07 30.98
C TRP A 523 -5.59 -12.27 30.78
N ASP A 524 -4.42 -12.05 30.20
CA ASP A 524 -3.27 -12.97 30.20
C ASP A 524 -2.10 -12.25 30.85
N PHE A 525 -1.49 -12.86 31.87
CA PHE A 525 -0.41 -12.23 32.64
C PHE A 525 1.00 -12.58 32.13
N GLY A 526 1.11 -13.30 31.01
CA GLY A 526 2.38 -13.64 30.37
C GLY A 526 3.18 -14.74 31.08
N ASP A 527 2.63 -15.33 32.14
CA ASP A 527 3.20 -16.45 32.91
C ASP A 527 2.40 -17.77 32.72
N GLY A 528 1.43 -17.77 31.79
CA GLY A 528 0.53 -18.88 31.52
C GLY A 528 -0.76 -18.87 32.34
N ASN A 529 -0.94 -17.90 33.24
CA ASN A 529 -2.18 -17.69 33.98
C ASN A 529 -3.07 -16.64 33.30
N THR A 530 -4.38 -16.80 33.45
CA THR A 530 -5.39 -15.91 32.88
C THR A 530 -6.47 -15.54 33.89
N ALA A 531 -7.11 -14.39 33.72
CA ALA A 531 -8.27 -13.98 34.53
C ALA A 531 -9.38 -13.35 33.67
N VAL A 532 -10.59 -13.22 34.24
CA VAL A 532 -11.73 -12.58 33.59
C VAL A 532 -12.39 -11.61 34.56
N GLY A 533 -12.66 -10.39 34.08
CA GLY A 533 -13.32 -9.33 34.85
C GLY A 533 -12.77 -7.94 34.54
N GLU A 534 -13.55 -6.90 34.79
CA GLU A 534 -13.09 -5.51 34.59
C GLU A 534 -11.96 -5.13 35.56
N LYS A 535 -11.92 -5.74 36.75
CA LYS A 535 -10.84 -5.58 37.73
C LYS A 535 -10.36 -6.94 38.22
N VAL A 536 -9.05 -7.16 38.21
CA VAL A 536 -8.41 -8.43 38.59
C VAL A 536 -7.15 -8.18 39.42
N GLN A 537 -6.63 -9.23 40.05
CA GLN A 537 -5.38 -9.20 40.80
C GLN A 537 -4.50 -10.38 40.37
N HIS A 538 -3.19 -10.17 40.32
CA HIS A 538 -2.23 -11.21 39.97
C HIS A 538 -0.88 -11.00 40.66
N ASN A 539 -0.12 -12.08 40.84
CA ASN A 539 1.25 -12.06 41.36
C ASN A 539 2.12 -13.07 40.60
N TRP A 540 3.42 -12.80 40.53
CA TRP A 540 4.39 -13.67 39.84
C TRP A 540 5.37 -14.28 40.82
N SER A 541 5.56 -15.60 40.77
CA SER A 541 6.50 -16.32 41.64
C SER A 541 7.95 -16.28 41.15
N GLN A 542 8.17 -15.85 39.90
CA GLN A 542 9.48 -15.74 39.27
C GLN A 542 9.71 -14.28 38.87
N GLY A 543 10.97 -13.86 38.88
CA GLY A 543 11.31 -12.56 38.31
C GLY A 543 11.36 -12.59 36.78
N GLY A 544 11.04 -11.47 36.18
CA GLY A 544 11.00 -11.32 34.74
C GLY A 544 10.34 -10.01 34.31
N LEU A 545 10.41 -9.79 33.00
CA LEU A 545 9.53 -8.85 32.32
C LEU A 545 8.31 -9.63 31.82
N TYR A 546 7.14 -9.25 32.31
CA TYR A 546 5.86 -9.84 31.92
C TYR A 546 5.03 -8.82 31.15
N PHE A 547 4.33 -9.31 30.12
CA PHE A 547 3.44 -8.51 29.31
C PHE A 547 2.01 -8.91 29.66
N VAL A 548 1.34 -8.05 30.42
CA VAL A 548 -0.07 -8.24 30.74
C VAL A 548 -0.90 -7.80 29.55
N VAL A 549 -1.70 -8.73 29.03
CA VAL A 549 -2.58 -8.53 27.89
C VAL A 549 -4.02 -8.45 28.38
N LEU A 550 -4.73 -7.40 28.00
CA LEU A 550 -6.17 -7.29 28.17
C LEU A 550 -6.85 -7.39 26.82
N THR A 551 -7.73 -8.38 26.65
CA THR A 551 -8.63 -8.49 25.50
C THR A 551 -10.03 -8.07 25.93
N ALA A 552 -10.45 -6.88 25.49
CA ALA A 552 -11.80 -6.37 25.72
C ALA A 552 -12.69 -6.63 24.49
N THR A 553 -13.82 -7.31 24.67
CA THR A 553 -14.75 -7.66 23.57
C THR A 553 -16.09 -6.98 23.75
N ASP A 554 -16.64 -6.42 22.68
CA ASP A 554 -17.98 -5.81 22.68
C ASP A 554 -19.10 -6.81 22.31
N ALA A 555 -20.36 -6.34 22.32
CA ALA A 555 -21.52 -7.19 22.05
C ALA A 555 -21.64 -7.68 20.59
N GLU A 556 -20.80 -7.20 19.68
CA GLU A 556 -20.72 -7.61 18.28
C GLU A 556 -19.49 -8.49 18.00
N ASP A 557 -18.87 -9.03 19.05
CA ASP A 557 -17.64 -9.84 19.01
C ASP A 557 -16.43 -9.08 18.42
N ARG A 558 -16.44 -7.74 18.46
CA ARG A 558 -15.28 -6.93 18.09
C ARG A 558 -14.36 -6.78 19.29
N GLN A 559 -13.07 -6.89 19.06
CA GLN A 559 -12.06 -6.86 20.12
C GLN A 559 -11.19 -5.61 20.03
N SER A 560 -10.75 -5.14 21.18
CA SER A 560 -9.60 -4.27 21.34
C SER A 560 -8.67 -4.88 22.37
N VAL A 561 -7.38 -4.80 22.10
CA VAL A 561 -6.36 -5.41 22.96
C VAL A 561 -5.45 -4.30 23.48
N ALA A 562 -5.21 -4.31 24.78
CA ALA A 562 -4.28 -3.43 25.46
C ALA A 562 -3.17 -4.25 26.12
N PHE A 563 -2.04 -3.60 26.34
CA PHE A 563 -0.82 -4.24 26.84
C PHE A 563 -0.18 -3.36 27.88
N GLN A 564 0.30 -3.97 28.96
CA GLN A 564 1.05 -3.30 29.99
C GLN A 564 2.26 -4.14 30.38
N GLU A 565 3.43 -3.53 30.33
CA GLU A 565 4.66 -4.13 30.86
C GLU A 565 4.65 -4.09 32.39
N ILE A 566 4.91 -5.25 33.00
CA ILE A 566 5.11 -5.42 34.43
C ILE A 566 6.47 -6.06 34.67
N ARG A 567 7.29 -5.42 35.50
CA ARG A 567 8.62 -5.90 35.86
C ARG A 567 8.61 -6.47 37.26
N ILE A 568 9.07 -7.69 37.39
CA ILE A 568 9.12 -8.40 38.65
C ILE A 568 10.59 -8.70 38.93
N ASN A 569 11.16 -8.04 39.93
CA ASN A 569 12.46 -8.41 40.44
C ASN A 569 12.35 -9.72 41.20
N HIS A 570 13.39 -10.55 41.12
CA HIS A 570 13.44 -11.79 41.89
C HIS A 570 14.38 -11.65 43.06
N LYS A 571 13.99 -12.25 44.18
CA LYS A 571 14.85 -12.45 45.33
C LYS A 571 14.75 -13.92 45.74
N GLU A 572 15.88 -14.58 45.75
CA GLU A 572 16.01 -15.93 46.27
C GLU A 572 16.92 -15.89 47.49
N ASN A 573 16.49 -16.52 48.59
CA ASN A 573 17.30 -16.62 49.79
C ASN A 573 17.29 -18.04 50.31
N GLY A 574 18.43 -18.47 50.84
CA GLY A 574 18.57 -19.79 51.43
C GLY A 574 19.66 -19.81 52.49
N GLU A 575 19.66 -20.89 53.25
CA GLU A 575 20.68 -21.21 54.24
C GLU A 575 20.97 -22.70 54.18
N GLY A 576 22.20 -23.08 54.49
CA GLY A 576 22.63 -24.47 54.44
C GLY A 576 23.94 -24.69 55.19
N GLU A 577 24.34 -25.96 55.26
CA GLU A 577 25.60 -26.42 55.82
C GLU A 577 26.27 -27.33 54.78
N VAL A 578 27.58 -27.16 54.60
CA VAL A 578 28.40 -27.97 53.70
C VAL A 578 29.39 -28.74 54.57
N ASP A 579 29.30 -30.06 54.51
CA ASP A 579 30.18 -30.98 55.24
C ASP A 579 31.60 -30.94 54.66
N GLY A 580 32.60 -31.26 55.48
CA GLY A 580 34.00 -31.30 55.06
C GLY A 580 34.26 -32.17 53.83
N GLY A 581 34.81 -31.57 52.78
CA GLY A 581 35.13 -32.23 51.51
C GLY A 581 33.97 -32.36 50.52
N ASP A 582 32.78 -31.84 50.85
CA ASP A 582 31.62 -31.77 49.96
C ASP A 582 31.50 -30.38 49.29
N GLU A 583 30.62 -30.30 48.28
CA GLU A 583 30.26 -29.07 47.57
C GLU A 583 28.73 -28.90 47.54
N GLU A 584 28.29 -27.65 47.53
CA GLU A 584 26.89 -27.28 47.30
C GLU A 584 26.79 -26.36 46.08
N ILE A 585 25.82 -26.63 45.21
CA ILE A 585 25.58 -25.87 43.97
C ILE A 585 24.17 -25.30 44.01
N ILE A 586 24.07 -23.97 44.03
CA ILE A 586 22.82 -23.24 43.95
C ILE A 586 22.70 -22.69 42.53
N SER A 587 21.66 -23.09 41.79
CA SER A 587 21.47 -22.69 40.39
C SER A 587 20.17 -21.95 40.14
N SER A 588 20.20 -20.98 39.23
CA SER A 588 19.01 -20.27 38.75
C SER A 588 19.18 -19.89 37.29
N THR A 589 18.09 -19.95 36.51
CA THR A 589 18.08 -19.50 35.12
C THR A 589 17.55 -18.09 35.05
N ILE A 590 18.38 -17.17 34.56
CA ILE A 590 18.04 -15.76 34.45
C ILE A 590 17.44 -15.45 33.07
N ASN A 591 16.26 -14.85 33.10
CA ASN A 591 15.53 -14.40 31.92
C ASN A 591 16.14 -13.14 31.28
N PRO A 592 15.83 -12.84 30.00
CA PRO A 592 16.20 -11.58 29.35
C PRO A 592 15.77 -10.32 30.14
N TYR A 593 16.35 -9.17 29.77
CA TYR A 593 16.10 -7.85 30.36
C TYR A 593 16.69 -7.61 31.75
N VAL A 594 17.76 -8.31 32.12
CA VAL A 594 18.44 -8.06 33.40
C VAL A 594 19.29 -6.79 33.33
N LYS A 595 19.19 -5.98 34.39
CA LYS A 595 19.98 -4.77 34.61
C LYS A 595 21.26 -5.09 35.36
N ASN A 596 21.11 -5.75 36.50
CA ASN A 596 22.19 -6.22 37.33
C ASN A 596 21.71 -7.37 38.23
N ILE A 597 22.69 -8.13 38.72
CA ILE A 597 22.49 -9.25 39.64
C ILE A 597 23.36 -8.97 40.86
N HIS A 598 22.77 -9.11 42.05
CA HIS A 598 23.46 -8.95 43.32
C HIS A 598 23.48 -10.29 44.06
N PHE A 599 24.66 -10.68 44.50
CA PHE A 599 24.86 -11.82 45.38
C PHE A 599 25.33 -11.32 46.73
N TYR A 600 24.62 -11.68 47.80
CA TYR A 600 25.06 -11.47 49.17
C TYR A 600 25.19 -12.83 49.83
N ILE A 601 26.39 -13.21 50.26
CA ILE A 601 26.69 -14.52 50.83
C ILE A 601 27.38 -14.33 52.17
N ASN A 602 26.84 -14.91 53.24
CA ASN A 602 27.49 -14.95 54.55
C ASN A 602 27.97 -16.37 54.83
N LEU A 603 29.26 -16.55 54.98
CA LEU A 603 29.90 -17.82 55.32
C LEU A 603 30.21 -17.84 56.81
N THR A 604 29.97 -18.96 57.49
CA THR A 604 30.29 -19.16 58.91
C THR A 604 31.10 -20.43 59.08
N GLY A 605 32.34 -20.33 59.55
CA GLY A 605 33.17 -21.50 59.84
C GLY A 605 32.55 -22.32 60.99
N GLN A 606 32.35 -23.62 60.80
CA GLN A 606 31.78 -24.51 61.80
C GLN A 606 32.76 -25.62 62.15
N ASN A 607 33.72 -25.30 63.01
CA ASN A 607 34.72 -26.28 63.44
C ASN A 607 34.58 -26.60 64.93
N GLY A 608 34.10 -27.80 65.23
CA GLY A 608 33.99 -28.31 66.60
C GLY A 608 35.33 -28.50 67.34
N LEU A 609 36.47 -28.20 66.68
CA LEU A 609 37.83 -28.41 67.17
C LEU A 609 38.61 -27.09 67.19
N VAL A 610 39.19 -26.76 68.36
CA VAL A 610 39.96 -25.54 68.56
C VAL A 610 41.26 -25.57 67.74
N GLY A 611 41.41 -24.62 66.81
CA GLY A 611 42.61 -24.46 65.97
C GLY A 611 42.52 -25.08 64.57
N ILE A 612 41.33 -25.52 64.15
CA ILE A 612 41.03 -25.92 62.76
C ILE A 612 40.20 -24.79 62.13
N GLU A 613 40.60 -24.33 60.95
CA GLU A 613 39.90 -23.33 60.13
C GLU A 613 39.17 -24.05 58.99
N SER A 614 38.01 -23.52 58.57
CA SER A 614 37.25 -24.05 57.44
C SER A 614 37.79 -23.41 56.18
N ASP A 615 38.39 -24.21 55.29
CA ASP A 615 38.91 -23.75 54.01
C ASP A 615 37.81 -23.83 52.94
N ILE A 616 37.22 -22.69 52.58
CA ILE A 616 36.03 -22.60 51.72
C ILE A 616 36.43 -21.99 50.38
N THR A 617 35.98 -22.55 49.26
CA THR A 617 36.04 -21.89 47.93
C THR A 617 34.63 -21.48 47.51
N LEU A 618 34.46 -20.20 47.18
CA LEU A 618 33.24 -19.65 46.62
C LEU A 618 33.48 -19.32 45.15
N THR A 619 32.68 -19.93 44.27
CA THR A 619 32.69 -19.66 42.82
C THR A 619 31.32 -19.18 42.36
N ILE A 620 31.28 -18.12 41.54
CA ILE A 620 30.06 -17.68 40.84
C ILE A 620 30.30 -17.84 39.34
N THR A 621 29.41 -18.59 38.70
CA THR A 621 29.46 -18.91 37.28
C THR A 621 28.29 -18.27 36.56
N SER A 622 28.63 -17.50 35.52
CA SER A 622 27.68 -16.97 34.54
C SER A 622 27.51 -17.95 33.36
N PRO A 623 26.53 -17.74 32.48
CA PRO A 623 26.41 -18.49 31.22
C PRO A 623 27.67 -18.45 30.33
N SER A 624 28.49 -17.39 30.49
CA SER A 624 29.75 -17.17 29.78
C SER A 624 30.97 -17.80 30.49
N GLY A 625 30.77 -18.43 31.65
CA GLY A 625 31.81 -19.02 32.49
C GLY A 625 31.98 -18.34 33.84
N VAL A 626 33.05 -18.71 34.56
CA VAL A 626 33.35 -18.22 35.90
C VAL A 626 33.62 -16.72 35.90
N ILE A 627 32.94 -15.99 36.76
CA ILE A 627 33.09 -14.54 36.92
C ILE A 627 33.71 -14.15 38.27
N PHE A 628 33.61 -15.02 39.26
CA PHE A 628 34.16 -14.82 40.60
C PHE A 628 34.62 -16.18 41.16
N GLU A 629 35.80 -16.21 41.77
CA GLU A 629 36.35 -17.39 42.45
C GLU A 629 37.34 -16.91 43.52
N GLU A 630 37.04 -17.14 44.80
CA GLU A 630 37.94 -16.84 45.91
C GLU A 630 37.87 -17.93 46.99
N SER A 631 39.00 -18.15 47.68
CA SER A 631 39.09 -19.08 48.81
C SER A 631 39.35 -18.35 50.12
N TYR A 632 38.71 -18.81 51.20
CA TYR A 632 38.76 -18.23 52.53
C TYR A 632 39.03 -19.29 53.60
N SER A 633 39.73 -18.91 54.67
CA SER A 633 39.94 -19.76 55.86
C SER A 633 39.27 -19.10 57.05
N LEU A 634 38.24 -19.75 57.64
CA LEU A 634 37.43 -19.18 58.72
C LEU A 634 37.57 -19.97 60.01
N ALA A 635 37.83 -19.30 61.13
CA ALA A 635 37.80 -19.94 62.45
C ALA A 635 36.36 -20.32 62.87
N ASN A 636 36.24 -21.17 63.89
CA ASN A 636 34.92 -21.57 64.40
C ASN A 636 34.07 -20.38 64.87
N ASN A 637 32.86 -20.27 64.33
CA ASN A 637 31.92 -19.15 64.47
C ASN A 637 32.41 -17.80 63.92
N GLU A 638 33.50 -17.78 63.16
CA GLU A 638 33.88 -16.60 62.39
C GLU A 638 32.96 -16.47 61.17
N GLN A 639 32.51 -15.24 60.91
CA GLN A 639 31.60 -14.92 59.82
C GLN A 639 32.31 -14.05 58.79
N LEU A 640 32.09 -14.35 57.51
CA LEU A 640 32.58 -13.58 56.38
C LEU A 640 31.42 -13.23 55.46
N PHE A 641 31.28 -11.95 55.15
CA PHE A 641 30.29 -11.44 54.22
C PHE A 641 30.93 -11.13 52.87
N VAL A 642 30.40 -11.73 51.80
CA VAL A 642 30.79 -11.52 50.41
C VAL A 642 29.62 -10.86 49.67
N GLU A 643 29.92 -9.80 48.92
CA GLU A 643 28.95 -9.07 48.10
C GLU A 643 29.52 -8.90 46.70
N GLU A 644 28.78 -9.39 45.69
CA GLU A 644 29.16 -9.26 44.28
C GLU A 644 28.01 -8.67 43.46
N GLU A 645 28.32 -7.67 42.64
CA GLU A 645 27.39 -7.03 41.71
C GLU A 645 27.88 -7.22 40.28
N VAL A 646 27.01 -7.78 39.43
CA VAL A 646 27.28 -7.96 38.01
C VAL A 646 26.49 -6.94 37.20
N ILE A 647 27.19 -6.09 36.46
CA ILE A 647 26.59 -5.07 35.57
C ILE A 647 27.10 -5.31 34.14
N GLY A 648 26.24 -5.84 33.26
CA GLY A 648 26.57 -6.10 31.86
C GLY A 648 27.26 -7.46 31.61
N GLY A 649 27.48 -7.79 30.34
CA GLY A 649 27.93 -9.13 29.91
C GLY A 649 26.77 -10.08 29.59
N ASP A 650 27.06 -11.37 29.37
CA ASP A 650 26.04 -12.40 29.15
C ASP A 650 25.32 -12.72 30.46
N MET A 651 24.33 -11.89 30.81
CA MET A 651 23.54 -12.02 32.04
C MET A 651 22.39 -13.03 31.92
N VAL A 652 22.07 -13.46 30.70
CA VAL A 652 20.89 -14.27 30.38
C VAL A 652 21.30 -15.73 30.19
N GLY A 653 20.65 -16.66 30.90
CA GLY A 653 20.96 -18.08 30.88
C GLY A 653 21.14 -18.68 32.27
N ASP A 654 21.80 -19.83 32.36
CA ASP A 654 22.00 -20.54 33.62
C ASP A 654 23.15 -19.95 34.44
N TRP A 655 22.88 -19.72 35.73
CA TRP A 655 23.80 -19.17 36.71
C TRP A 655 23.96 -20.14 37.88
N GLU A 656 25.17 -20.20 38.44
CA GLU A 656 25.50 -21.11 39.55
C GLU A 656 26.36 -20.41 40.61
N ILE A 657 26.04 -20.63 41.88
CA ILE A 657 26.90 -20.36 43.04
C ILE A 657 27.39 -21.72 43.54
N ILE A 658 28.71 -21.92 43.54
CA ILE A 658 29.35 -23.15 43.99
C ILE A 658 30.11 -22.86 45.27
N LEU A 659 29.80 -23.62 46.31
CA LEU A 659 30.36 -23.50 47.65
C LEU A 659 31.05 -24.83 48.00
N GLU A 660 32.37 -24.85 48.00
CA GLU A 660 33.18 -26.06 48.20
C GLU A 660 33.95 -26.00 49.53
N SER A 661 33.89 -27.08 50.32
CA SER A 661 34.78 -27.28 51.47
C SER A 661 36.06 -27.99 51.03
N ASN A 662 37.18 -27.27 51.00
CA ASN A 662 38.47 -27.80 50.55
C ASN A 662 39.14 -28.73 51.58
N ASP A 663 38.65 -28.77 52.82
CA ASP A 663 39.17 -29.63 53.89
C ASP A 663 38.12 -30.69 54.32
N PRO A 664 38.43 -31.99 54.19
CA PRO A 664 37.57 -33.11 54.60
C PRO A 664 37.16 -33.16 56.08
N VAL A 665 37.72 -32.29 56.94
CA VAL A 665 37.45 -32.30 58.39
C VAL A 665 36.82 -31.03 58.93
N SER A 666 36.48 -30.07 58.07
CA SER A 666 35.90 -28.78 58.46
C SER A 666 34.59 -28.51 57.73
N ASP A 667 33.54 -28.23 58.49
CA ASP A 667 32.24 -27.90 57.95
C ASP A 667 32.10 -26.37 57.90
N PHE A 668 31.16 -25.87 57.10
CA PHE A 668 30.75 -24.47 57.19
C PHE A 668 29.26 -24.31 56.92
N ALA A 669 28.67 -23.30 57.53
CA ALA A 669 27.32 -22.85 57.20
C ALA A 669 27.38 -21.67 56.25
N TYR A 670 26.37 -21.54 55.40
CA TYR A 670 26.19 -20.36 54.57
C TYR A 670 24.75 -19.84 54.69
N ASN A 671 24.59 -18.54 54.49
CA ASN A 671 23.34 -17.98 54.04
C ASN A 671 23.59 -17.18 52.76
N TYR A 672 22.60 -17.12 51.88
CA TYR A 672 22.69 -16.30 50.68
C TYR A 672 21.40 -15.53 50.43
N ASN A 673 21.57 -14.43 49.71
CA ASN A 673 20.50 -13.64 49.15
C ASN A 673 20.93 -13.25 47.72
N TRP A 674 20.23 -13.79 46.74
CA TRP A 674 20.38 -13.54 45.31
C TRP A 674 19.27 -12.59 44.88
N GLU A 675 19.64 -11.41 44.40
CA GLU A 675 18.68 -10.43 43.88
C GLU A 675 18.94 -10.16 42.39
N THR A 676 17.91 -10.35 41.57
CA THR A 676 17.96 -10.07 40.12
C THR A 676 17.05 -8.88 39.83
N TYR A 677 17.64 -7.82 39.28
CA TYR A 677 16.92 -6.61 38.90
C TYR A 677 16.78 -6.52 37.38
N PHE A 678 15.59 -6.12 36.92
CA PHE A 678 15.30 -5.99 35.49
C PHE A 678 15.42 -4.55 34.99
N GLN A 679 15.78 -4.37 33.72
CA GLN A 679 16.03 -3.08 33.07
C GLN A 679 14.77 -2.22 33.06
N ASP A 680 15.01 -0.92 33.20
CA ASP A 680 13.99 0.11 32.96
C ASP A 680 13.80 0.26 31.45
N SER A 681 12.57 0.47 30.98
CA SER A 681 12.35 0.85 29.56
C SER A 681 13.11 2.14 29.25
N ALA A 682 13.77 2.16 28.09
CA ALA A 682 14.36 3.35 27.51
C ALA A 682 13.30 4.41 27.18
#